data_AF-A0A936VX93-F1
#
_entry.id   AF-A0A936VX93-F1
#
_cell.length_a   1.000
_cell.length_b   1.000
_cell.length_c   1.000
_cell.angle_alpha   90.00
_cell.angle_beta   90.00
_cell.angle_gamma   90.00
#
_symmetry.space_group_name_H-M   'P 1'
#
loop_
_entity.id
_entity.type
_entity.pdbx_description
1 polymer ?
#
loop_
_entity_poly.entity_id
_entity_poly.type
_entity_poly.pdbx_seq_one_letter_code
_entity_poly.pdbx_strand_id
1 'polypeptide(L)'
;MDSSYQRLLLKYWQYRESFYKHFILVDRNSSGCIGDGIGNSGADPCNFKKSSYSLPATSISLGWSGDLAFGNRNNPNSVLYDPNCLERVHWDQKKSVRFNIINMSSETPSQLGWYIQILAIEYENLRRYGQHEKMKTTLEDLFLALQAIRRLDMQAQCIFQELYNERKQCQDCKICSNLFKVKGEHELLTKSKLKKTCDFQAKMDGYSGFLIREDATQNFGELLHDPSEEKWNIDATSSYHAMINPPCKKHLKERACFLYAHQGFQSQDQVIGLLNGLVFVKKFIPADASVTTCEGRKYYVLEIATEIVKALVGRIDKNPKDYIEFPGSAQCIDSKNFIGFRKKHTNLNNFEGGQASTTVYGMKLVLDYFTSVPSKKTVREKFYYNQLLKKTVTANKNVGNFWLLLETIGEAQQSEFYQKKCIEFNKEIYLLMNKAIYEEKSTVQIDKKWFEDLLDRAPCSGLCMKYSKYNENTNHKWPTFDCPNTPGWVNGQRWDGGKHQHEVYDEENMFPRSKINNGLDYMSLFNLYSIIYHSEGFPLEDLRSIKMLTKDKFMELGDEALLKKTNKTDQYKNVTWLSSSGAKIYKLDEALHHSDKSIVSDFLIQKFEMVNMVDKFQTVYKKLDSKNPQLFNVKAGKFSDFCLNYELFLIQNTSSKK
;
A
#
# COMPACT_ATOMS: atom_id res chain seq x y z
N MET A 1 -21.89 -22.69 -5.25
CA MET A 1 -20.56 -22.33 -4.75
C MET A 1 -20.39 -22.76 -3.30
N ASP A 2 -19.16 -23.07 -2.88
CA ASP A 2 -18.83 -23.39 -1.47
C ASP A 2 -19.02 -22.16 -0.57
N SER A 3 -19.79 -22.31 0.51
CA SER A 3 -20.02 -21.29 1.55
C SER A 3 -18.73 -20.70 2.13
N SER A 4 -17.63 -21.47 2.14
CA SER A 4 -16.33 -21.00 2.61
C SER A 4 -15.72 -19.96 1.67
N TYR A 5 -15.79 -20.20 0.35
CA TYR A 5 -15.23 -19.30 -0.65
C TYR A 5 -15.95 -17.95 -0.67
N GLN A 6 -17.28 -17.96 -0.62
CA GLN A 6 -18.10 -16.75 -0.60
C GLN A 6 -17.76 -15.86 0.61
N ARG A 7 -17.52 -16.45 1.78
CA ARG A 7 -17.08 -15.73 2.98
C ARG A 7 -15.72 -15.06 2.78
N LEU A 8 -14.75 -15.79 2.22
CA LEU A 8 -13.41 -15.25 1.95
C LEU A 8 -13.45 -14.11 0.92
N LEU A 9 -14.33 -14.22 -0.08
CA LEU A 9 -14.56 -13.19 -1.09
C LEU A 9 -15.22 -11.93 -0.52
N LEU A 10 -16.20 -12.08 0.38
CA LEU A 10 -16.77 -10.94 1.12
C LEU A 10 -15.70 -10.19 1.90
N LYS A 11 -14.85 -10.94 2.62
CA LYS A 11 -13.71 -10.37 3.36
C LYS A 11 -12.75 -9.66 2.40
N TYR A 12 -12.44 -10.24 1.23
CA TYR A 12 -11.62 -9.58 0.21
C TYR A 12 -12.14 -8.19 -0.16
N TRP A 13 -13.44 -8.06 -0.45
CA TRP A 13 -14.01 -6.77 -0.83
C TRP A 13 -14.03 -5.76 0.32
N GLN A 14 -14.21 -6.20 1.56
CA GLN A 14 -14.07 -5.33 2.74
C GLN A 14 -12.64 -4.77 2.87
N TYR A 15 -11.63 -5.61 2.68
CA TYR A 15 -10.23 -5.18 2.65
C TYR A 15 -9.93 -4.23 1.48
N ARG A 16 -10.45 -4.55 0.29
CA ARG A 16 -10.30 -3.73 -0.92
C ARG A 16 -10.92 -2.35 -0.76
N GLU A 17 -12.10 -2.27 -0.17
CA GLU A 17 -12.82 -1.02 0.13
C GLU A 17 -12.08 -0.18 1.18
N SER A 18 -11.70 -0.80 2.31
CA SER A 18 -10.95 -0.10 3.37
C SER A 18 -9.61 0.43 2.85
N PHE A 19 -8.91 -0.35 2.03
CA PHE A 19 -7.67 0.09 1.41
C PHE A 19 -7.91 1.26 0.44
N TYR A 20 -8.95 1.16 -0.40
CA TYR A 20 -9.31 2.22 -1.34
C TYR A 20 -9.66 3.53 -0.65
N LYS A 21 -10.42 3.46 0.45
CA LYS A 21 -10.92 4.64 1.16
C LYS A 21 -9.83 5.37 1.96
N HIS A 22 -8.83 4.65 2.50
CA HIS A 22 -7.92 5.22 3.50
C HIS A 22 -6.43 5.22 3.13
N PHE A 23 -6.03 4.50 2.08
CA PHE A 23 -4.60 4.29 1.78
C PHE A 23 -4.19 4.75 0.39
N ILE A 24 -5.13 5.12 -0.48
CA ILE A 24 -4.88 5.58 -1.84
C ILE A 24 -5.83 6.71 -2.22
N LEU A 25 -5.39 7.61 -3.09
CA LEU A 25 -6.25 8.56 -3.79
C LEU A 25 -6.27 8.21 -5.26
N VAL A 26 -7.43 8.13 -5.89
CA VAL A 26 -7.54 7.75 -7.31
C VAL A 26 -7.86 8.98 -8.14
N ASP A 27 -7.17 9.15 -9.28
CA ASP A 27 -7.35 10.31 -10.15
C ASP A 27 -8.59 10.10 -11.01
N ARG A 28 -9.74 10.16 -10.36
CA ARG A 28 -11.06 9.94 -10.94
C ARG A 28 -11.94 11.12 -10.57
N ASN A 29 -12.55 11.75 -11.58
CA ASN A 29 -13.45 12.87 -11.37
C ASN A 29 -14.84 12.39 -10.91
N SER A 30 -15.72 13.34 -10.58
CA SER A 30 -17.09 13.05 -10.14
C SER A 30 -17.96 12.33 -11.18
N SER A 31 -17.62 12.41 -12.48
CA SER A 31 -18.31 11.65 -13.53
C SER A 31 -17.79 10.22 -13.67
N GLY A 32 -16.86 9.79 -12.81
CA GLY A 32 -16.22 8.47 -12.87
C GLY A 32 -15.12 8.36 -13.91
N CYS A 33 -14.79 9.43 -14.64
CA CYS A 33 -13.75 9.45 -15.66
C CYS A 33 -12.36 9.59 -15.02
N ILE A 34 -11.38 8.86 -15.54
CA ILE A 34 -10.02 8.89 -14.99
C ILE A 34 -9.11 9.90 -15.71
N GLY A 35 -8.28 10.59 -14.93
CA GLY A 35 -7.22 11.44 -15.45
C GLY A 35 -6.03 10.64 -15.97
N ASP A 36 -4.97 11.34 -16.36
CA ASP A 36 -3.73 10.72 -16.84
C ASP A 36 -2.85 10.13 -15.73
N GLY A 37 -3.17 10.39 -14.46
CA GLY A 37 -2.39 9.93 -13.30
C GLY A 37 -0.99 10.56 -13.17
N ILE A 38 -0.58 11.47 -14.06
CA ILE A 38 0.68 12.21 -13.96
C ILE A 38 0.44 13.57 -13.29
N GLY A 39 -0.65 14.26 -13.63
CA GLY A 39 -1.03 15.53 -13.00
C GLY A 39 -0.09 16.70 -13.32
N ASN A 40 0.58 16.66 -14.47
CA ASN A 40 1.48 17.72 -14.92
C ASN A 40 0.69 18.95 -15.39
N SER A 41 1.11 20.15 -14.97
CA SER A 41 0.44 21.41 -15.32
C SER A 41 0.61 21.86 -16.78
N GLY A 42 1.47 21.22 -17.57
CA GLY A 42 1.71 21.49 -18.99
C GLY A 42 2.51 22.76 -19.29
N ALA A 43 2.36 23.82 -18.49
CA ALA A 43 3.14 25.07 -18.60
C ALA A 43 4.54 24.94 -17.97
N ASP A 44 4.63 24.24 -16.84
CA ASP A 44 5.88 23.80 -16.25
C ASP A 44 5.86 22.27 -16.17
N PRO A 45 6.69 21.56 -16.96
CA PRO A 45 6.72 20.11 -16.96
C PRO A 45 7.15 19.53 -15.60
N CYS A 46 7.77 20.32 -14.72
CA CYS A 46 8.17 19.91 -13.39
C CYS A 46 7.18 20.25 -12.28
N ASN A 47 5.98 20.73 -12.65
CA ASN A 47 4.92 21.03 -11.71
C ASN A 47 3.83 19.96 -11.76
N PHE A 48 3.80 19.13 -10.72
CA PHE A 48 2.84 18.04 -10.52
C PHE A 48 1.77 18.50 -9.52
N LYS A 49 0.57 18.82 -10.01
CA LYS A 49 -0.55 19.32 -9.18
C LYS A 49 -1.28 18.20 -8.43
N LYS A 50 -1.19 16.97 -8.94
CA LYS A 50 -1.83 15.76 -8.40
C LYS A 50 -0.81 14.76 -7.87
N SER A 51 0.22 15.23 -7.19
CA SER A 51 1.16 14.33 -6.50
C SER A 51 0.38 13.43 -5.53
N SER A 52 0.90 12.23 -5.24
CA SER A 52 0.31 11.27 -4.28
C SER A 52 -0.90 10.44 -4.74
N TYR A 53 -1.39 10.64 -5.97
CA TYR A 53 -2.47 9.81 -6.50
C TYR A 53 -1.95 8.39 -6.82
N SER A 54 -2.66 7.37 -6.35
CA SER A 54 -2.46 5.94 -6.60
C SER A 54 -1.20 5.32 -6.01
N LEU A 55 -0.51 6.02 -5.10
CA LEU A 55 0.52 5.40 -4.26
C LEU A 55 -0.12 4.82 -3.00
N PRO A 56 0.13 3.55 -2.67
CA PRO A 56 -0.36 2.96 -1.43
C PRO A 56 0.49 3.41 -0.26
N ALA A 57 -0.16 3.99 0.75
CA ALA A 57 0.49 4.24 2.03
C ALA A 57 0.87 2.93 2.73
N THR A 58 1.97 2.98 3.49
CA THR A 58 2.54 1.77 4.10
C THR A 58 1.88 1.42 5.43
N SER A 59 1.40 2.44 6.15
CA SER A 59 0.76 2.27 7.47
C SER A 59 0.09 3.57 7.92
N ILE A 60 -0.71 3.48 8.98
CA ILE A 60 -1.23 4.64 9.70
C ILE A 60 -0.61 4.64 11.10
N SER A 61 0.26 5.60 11.39
CA SER A 61 0.81 5.81 12.73
C SER A 61 -0.11 6.64 13.60
N LEU A 62 -0.04 6.42 14.91
CA LEU A 62 -0.63 7.32 15.89
C LEU A 62 0.50 8.16 16.51
N GLY A 63 0.44 9.47 16.29
CA GLY A 63 1.43 10.43 16.76
C GLY A 63 0.84 11.48 17.70
N TRP A 64 1.68 11.97 18.62
CA TRP A 64 1.39 13.18 19.39
C TRP A 64 1.93 14.38 18.63
N SER A 65 1.18 15.48 18.60
CA SER A 65 1.62 16.80 18.06
C SER A 65 2.26 16.71 16.66
N GLY A 66 1.83 15.70 15.89
CA GLY A 66 2.54 14.95 14.84
C GLY A 66 4.01 15.24 14.56
N ASP A 67 4.82 14.91 15.57
CA ASP A 67 6.26 14.80 15.46
C ASP A 67 6.72 13.86 14.32
N LEU A 68 5.91 12.86 13.95
CA LEU A 68 6.23 11.97 12.83
C LEU A 68 6.03 12.64 11.46
N ALA A 69 5.00 13.46 11.31
CA ALA A 69 4.71 14.15 10.04
C ALA A 69 5.67 15.32 9.78
N PHE A 70 6.03 16.06 10.85
CA PHE A 70 6.78 17.31 10.75
C PHE A 70 8.13 17.31 11.47
N GLY A 71 8.61 16.21 12.05
CA GLY A 71 9.74 16.19 13.01
C GLY A 71 10.94 17.09 12.67
N ASN A 72 11.47 17.03 11.45
CA ASN A 72 12.59 17.88 11.02
C ASN A 72 12.22 19.37 10.87
N ARG A 73 10.94 19.69 10.68
CA ARG A 73 10.40 21.06 10.65
C ARG A 73 10.16 21.63 12.05
N ASN A 74 10.00 20.76 13.05
CA ASN A 74 9.82 21.12 14.46
C ASN A 74 11.14 21.26 15.24
N ASN A 75 12.26 20.84 14.65
CA ASN A 75 13.58 20.87 15.30
C ASN A 75 14.34 22.17 14.96
N PRO A 76 14.59 23.10 15.91
CA PRO A 76 15.31 24.35 15.66
C PRO A 76 16.73 24.18 15.08
N ASN A 77 17.34 23.00 15.27
CA ASN A 77 18.68 22.69 14.75
C ASN A 77 18.66 22.10 13.33
N SER A 78 17.48 21.89 12.75
CA SER A 78 17.31 21.33 11.41
C SER A 78 17.31 22.42 10.34
N VAL A 79 17.91 22.13 9.19
CA VAL A 79 17.82 23.00 8.00
C VAL A 79 16.38 23.18 7.52
N LEU A 80 15.50 22.23 7.84
CA LEU A 80 14.08 22.25 7.54
C LEU A 80 13.24 22.99 8.57
N TYR A 81 13.81 23.51 9.67
CA TYR A 81 13.04 24.21 10.69
C TYR A 81 12.14 25.29 10.07
N ASP A 82 10.83 25.14 10.29
CA ASP A 82 9.75 26.00 9.80
C ASP A 82 8.55 25.90 10.76
N PRO A 83 8.58 26.64 11.88
CA PRO A 83 7.53 26.55 12.90
C PRO A 83 6.16 27.01 12.37
N ASN A 84 6.12 27.81 11.32
CA ASN A 84 4.89 28.31 10.71
C ASN A 84 4.23 27.28 9.79
N CYS A 85 4.91 26.18 9.43
CA CYS A 85 4.27 25.10 8.68
C CYS A 85 3.14 24.43 9.48
N LEU A 86 3.20 24.51 10.81
CA LEU A 86 2.28 23.87 11.75
C LEU A 86 0.97 24.66 11.93
N GLU A 87 1.02 25.99 11.76
CA GLU A 87 -0.15 26.87 11.96
C GLU A 87 -1.26 26.64 10.93
N ARG A 88 -0.91 26.10 9.75
CA ARG A 88 -1.87 25.84 8.66
C ARG A 88 -2.66 24.54 8.82
N VAL A 89 -2.17 23.59 9.61
CA VAL A 89 -2.79 22.26 9.75
C VAL A 89 -3.76 22.22 10.96
N HIS A 90 -4.09 23.38 11.56
CA HIS A 90 -4.93 23.47 12.78
C HIS A 90 -4.41 22.65 13.97
N TRP A 91 -3.09 22.49 14.09
CA TRP A 91 -2.50 21.72 15.19
C TRP A 91 -2.27 22.59 16.41
N ASP A 92 -3.17 22.51 17.39
CA ASP A 92 -2.96 23.10 18.70
C ASP A 92 -1.88 22.31 19.45
N GLN A 93 -0.62 22.73 19.34
CA GLN A 93 0.53 22.14 20.05
C GLN A 93 0.36 22.13 21.57
N LYS A 94 -0.55 22.96 22.13
CA LYS A 94 -0.82 23.03 23.57
C LYS A 94 -1.81 21.97 24.04
N LYS A 95 -2.55 21.34 23.12
CA LYS A 95 -3.44 20.22 23.43
C LYS A 95 -2.74 18.91 23.07
N SER A 96 -2.74 17.98 24.01
CA SER A 96 -2.29 16.61 23.78
C SER A 96 -3.34 15.87 22.94
N VAL A 97 -3.45 16.22 21.66
CA VAL A 97 -4.33 15.56 20.68
C VAL A 97 -3.52 14.49 19.97
N ARG A 98 -4.13 13.31 19.79
CA ARG A 98 -3.58 12.21 19.01
C ARG A 98 -4.03 12.37 17.56
N PHE A 99 -3.09 12.16 16.64
CA PHE A 99 -3.34 12.26 15.20
C PHE A 99 -3.09 10.90 14.54
N ASN A 100 -3.97 10.50 13.62
CA ASN A 100 -3.67 9.43 12.68
C ASN A 100 -2.81 10.02 11.56
N ILE A 101 -1.59 9.52 11.43
CA ILE A 101 -0.61 9.99 10.47
C ILE A 101 -0.43 8.89 9.44
N ILE A 102 -0.73 9.18 8.18
CA ILE A 102 -0.46 8.25 7.10
C ILE A 102 1.05 8.24 6.81
N ASN A 103 1.66 7.06 6.88
CA ASN A 103 3.10 6.92 6.65
C ASN A 103 3.36 6.53 5.21
N MET A 104 4.18 7.34 4.57
CA MET A 104 4.76 7.08 3.26
C MET A 104 6.25 6.85 3.53
N SER A 105 6.59 5.58 3.72
CA SER A 105 7.93 5.20 4.16
C SER A 105 8.80 4.74 2.99
N SER A 106 10.01 4.29 3.32
CA SER A 106 10.90 3.64 2.37
C SER A 106 10.19 2.52 1.59
N GLU A 107 9.22 1.83 2.16
CA GLU A 107 8.63 0.65 1.51
C GLU A 107 7.57 0.98 0.45
N THR A 108 7.24 2.26 0.24
CA THR A 108 6.15 2.69 -0.66
C THR A 108 6.22 2.07 -2.06
N PRO A 109 7.38 2.06 -2.78
CA PRO A 109 7.45 1.41 -4.09
C PRO A 109 7.25 -0.12 -4.03
N SER A 110 7.69 -0.78 -2.96
CA SER A 110 7.43 -2.22 -2.79
C SER A 110 5.94 -2.49 -2.62
N GLN A 111 5.26 -1.69 -1.78
CA GLN A 111 3.81 -1.77 -1.58
C GLN A 111 3.04 -1.48 -2.88
N LEU A 112 3.52 -0.54 -3.69
CA LEU A 112 2.97 -0.29 -5.02
C LEU A 112 3.09 -1.51 -5.93
N GLY A 113 4.22 -2.23 -5.88
CA GLY A 113 4.40 -3.50 -6.57
C GLY A 113 3.37 -4.56 -6.16
N TRP A 114 3.13 -4.74 -4.87
CA TRP A 114 2.07 -5.65 -4.38
C TRP A 114 0.67 -5.20 -4.78
N TYR A 115 0.39 -3.89 -4.74
CA TYR A 115 -0.91 -3.37 -5.19
C TYR A 115 -1.13 -3.60 -6.69
N ILE A 116 -0.10 -3.40 -7.52
CA ILE A 116 -0.13 -3.71 -8.95
C ILE A 116 -0.39 -5.21 -9.16
N GLN A 117 0.25 -6.09 -8.39
CA GLN A 117 -0.02 -7.54 -8.44
C GLN A 117 -1.50 -7.83 -8.15
N ILE A 118 -2.05 -7.26 -7.07
CA ILE A 118 -3.46 -7.43 -6.68
C ILE A 118 -4.38 -7.02 -7.82
N LEU A 119 -4.18 -5.84 -8.39
CA LEU A 119 -5.04 -5.33 -9.46
C LEU A 119 -4.94 -6.17 -10.75
N ALA A 120 -3.73 -6.63 -11.11
CA ALA A 120 -3.55 -7.49 -12.28
C ALA A 120 -4.25 -8.85 -12.13
N ILE A 121 -4.20 -9.44 -10.93
CA ILE A 121 -4.89 -10.70 -10.65
C ILE A 121 -6.40 -10.51 -10.49
N GLU A 122 -6.83 -9.44 -9.82
CA GLU A 122 -8.25 -9.06 -9.68
C GLU A 122 -8.88 -8.88 -11.07
N TYR A 123 -8.19 -8.20 -11.99
CA TYR A 123 -8.61 -8.07 -13.39
C TYR A 123 -8.88 -9.44 -14.02
N GLU A 124 -7.95 -10.40 -13.88
CA GLU A 124 -8.12 -11.74 -14.44
C GLU A 124 -9.27 -12.51 -13.78
N ASN A 125 -9.40 -12.46 -12.45
CA ASN A 125 -10.51 -13.09 -11.73
C ASN A 125 -11.87 -12.52 -12.17
N LEU A 126 -11.95 -11.21 -12.38
CA LEU A 126 -13.16 -10.56 -12.89
C LEU A 126 -13.43 -10.92 -14.36
N ARG A 127 -12.39 -11.00 -15.18
CA ARG A 127 -12.47 -11.38 -16.60
C ARG A 127 -12.98 -12.81 -16.77
N ARG A 128 -12.47 -13.77 -15.98
CA ARG A 128 -12.90 -15.19 -16.00
C ARG A 128 -14.38 -15.35 -15.69
N TYR A 129 -14.93 -14.51 -14.82
CA TYR A 129 -16.34 -14.53 -14.44
C TYR A 129 -17.22 -13.60 -15.30
N GLY A 130 -16.65 -12.84 -16.25
CA GLY A 130 -17.42 -11.93 -17.11
C GLY A 130 -17.90 -10.63 -16.43
N GLN A 131 -17.25 -10.19 -15.35
CA GLN A 131 -17.60 -8.96 -14.61
C GLN A 131 -17.05 -7.70 -15.30
N HIS A 132 -17.53 -7.38 -16.50
CA HIS A 132 -16.94 -6.37 -17.39
C HIS A 132 -16.78 -4.97 -16.78
N GLU A 133 -17.78 -4.44 -16.07
CA GLU A 133 -17.71 -3.08 -15.49
C GLU A 133 -16.66 -2.97 -14.38
N LYS A 134 -16.63 -3.96 -13.49
CA LYS A 134 -15.63 -3.98 -12.41
C LYS A 134 -14.24 -4.27 -12.99
N MET A 135 -14.13 -5.17 -13.96
CA MET A 135 -12.89 -5.46 -14.68
C MET A 135 -12.32 -4.19 -15.31
N LYS A 136 -13.15 -3.38 -15.98
CA LYS A 136 -12.75 -2.08 -16.54
C LYS A 136 -12.25 -1.12 -15.45
N THR A 137 -12.99 -1.00 -14.35
CA THR A 137 -12.60 -0.14 -13.23
C THR A 137 -11.25 -0.58 -12.63
N THR A 138 -11.02 -1.88 -12.48
CA THR A 138 -9.75 -2.44 -11.99
C THR A 138 -8.61 -2.18 -12.97
N LEU A 139 -8.86 -2.25 -14.28
CA LEU A 139 -7.86 -1.90 -15.31
C LEU A 139 -7.47 -0.43 -15.25
N GLU A 140 -8.43 0.46 -15.01
CA GLU A 140 -8.20 1.90 -14.82
C GLU A 140 -7.37 2.19 -13.56
N ASP A 141 -7.69 1.53 -12.43
CA ASP A 141 -6.89 1.62 -11.20
C ASP A 141 -5.45 1.11 -11.42
N LEU A 142 -5.30 0.02 -12.18
CA LEU A 142 -3.99 -0.53 -12.55
C LEU A 142 -3.19 0.43 -13.42
N PHE A 143 -3.84 1.05 -14.41
CA PHE A 143 -3.24 2.11 -15.22
C PHE A 143 -2.71 3.24 -14.32
N LEU A 144 -3.51 3.75 -13.39
CA LEU A 144 -3.09 4.83 -12.51
C LEU A 144 -1.93 4.43 -11.58
N ALA A 145 -1.90 3.17 -11.10
CA ALA A 145 -0.77 2.64 -10.33
C ALA A 145 0.54 2.60 -11.15
N LEU A 146 0.47 2.24 -12.44
CA LEU A 146 1.63 2.29 -13.35
C LEU A 146 2.05 3.74 -13.65
N GLN A 147 1.08 4.63 -13.83
CA GLN A 147 1.34 6.06 -14.03
C GLN A 147 2.02 6.68 -12.79
N ALA A 148 1.73 6.20 -11.58
CA ALA A 148 2.42 6.64 -10.38
C ALA A 148 3.93 6.34 -10.43
N ILE A 149 4.35 5.17 -10.95
CA ILE A 149 5.79 4.87 -11.16
C ILE A 149 6.41 5.90 -12.11
N ARG A 150 5.75 6.16 -13.25
CA ARG A 150 6.22 7.16 -14.23
C ARG A 150 6.30 8.56 -13.63
N ARG A 151 5.33 8.93 -12.79
CA ARG A 151 5.30 10.22 -12.10
C ARG A 151 6.44 10.34 -11.09
N LEU A 152 6.72 9.30 -10.31
CA LEU A 152 7.89 9.24 -9.40
C LEU A 152 9.22 9.36 -10.18
N ASP A 153 9.31 8.76 -11.37
CA ASP A 153 10.46 8.91 -12.27
C ASP A 153 10.64 10.36 -12.73
N MET A 154 9.59 10.93 -13.30
CA MET A 154 9.61 12.32 -13.81
C MET A 154 9.93 13.32 -12.69
N GLN A 155 9.36 13.14 -11.50
CA GLN A 155 9.67 14.01 -10.35
C GLN A 155 11.12 13.90 -9.93
N ALA A 156 11.71 12.70 -9.94
CA ALA A 156 13.14 12.55 -9.68
C ALA A 156 13.96 13.31 -10.74
N GLN A 157 13.62 13.19 -12.02
CA GLN A 157 14.29 13.93 -13.10
C GLN A 157 14.22 15.45 -12.88
N CYS A 158 13.08 15.97 -12.47
CA CYS A 158 12.90 17.38 -12.13
C CYS A 158 13.74 17.83 -10.93
N ILE A 159 13.78 17.03 -9.86
CA ILE A 159 14.61 17.31 -8.68
C ILE A 159 16.10 17.36 -9.06
N PHE A 160 16.55 16.51 -9.98
CA PHE A 160 17.92 16.55 -10.49
C PHE A 160 18.18 17.74 -11.44
N GLN A 161 17.21 18.12 -12.26
CA GLN A 161 17.30 19.33 -13.08
C GLN A 161 17.51 20.57 -12.20
N GLU A 162 16.72 20.69 -11.12
CA GLU A 162 16.84 21.76 -10.12
C GLU A 162 18.25 21.78 -9.53
N LEU A 163 18.73 20.63 -9.04
CA LEU A 163 20.10 20.50 -8.50
C LEU A 163 21.16 20.96 -9.52
N TYR A 164 21.08 20.51 -10.76
CA TYR A 164 22.08 20.87 -11.78
C TYR A 164 22.01 22.35 -12.15
N ASN A 165 20.81 22.94 -12.20
CA ASN A 165 20.64 24.37 -12.45
C ASN A 165 21.20 25.22 -11.30
N GLU A 166 20.92 24.85 -10.04
CA GLU A 166 21.47 25.50 -8.84
C GLU A 166 23.00 25.52 -8.87
N ARG A 167 23.60 24.44 -9.36
CA ARG A 167 25.06 24.27 -9.37
C ARG A 167 25.75 24.83 -10.61
N LYS A 168 25.03 25.05 -11.72
CA LYS A 168 25.56 25.68 -12.94
C LYS A 168 26.16 27.07 -12.65
N GLN A 169 25.63 27.76 -11.65
CA GLN A 169 26.08 29.08 -11.21
C GLN A 169 27.33 29.05 -10.30
N CYS A 170 27.83 27.86 -9.93
CA CYS A 170 28.96 27.73 -9.02
C CYS A 170 30.15 27.00 -9.65
N GLN A 171 31.29 27.69 -9.71
CA GLN A 171 32.49 27.22 -10.41
C GLN A 171 33.25 26.10 -9.67
N ASP A 172 33.09 25.96 -8.36
CA ASP A 172 33.83 25.01 -7.51
C ASP A 172 32.99 24.31 -6.42
N CYS A 173 31.66 24.37 -6.53
CA CYS A 173 30.78 23.74 -5.54
C CYS A 173 30.83 22.21 -5.64
N LYS A 174 30.80 21.57 -4.45
CA LYS A 174 30.45 20.16 -4.31
C LYS A 174 29.03 19.94 -4.82
N ILE A 175 28.72 18.72 -5.26
CA ILE A 175 27.36 18.35 -5.67
C ILE A 175 26.39 18.55 -4.51
N CYS A 176 26.73 18.05 -3.32
CA CYS A 176 25.98 18.30 -2.09
C CYS A 176 26.82 19.08 -1.08
N SER A 177 26.20 20.05 -0.40
CA SER A 177 26.84 20.80 0.68
C SER A 177 27.09 19.90 1.90
N ASN A 178 27.97 20.34 2.80
CA ASN A 178 28.27 19.62 4.05
C ASN A 178 27.08 19.60 5.03
N LEU A 179 25.99 20.32 4.75
CA LEU A 179 24.77 20.35 5.56
C LEU A 179 24.08 18.98 5.58
N PHE A 180 24.18 18.22 4.49
CA PHE A 180 23.57 16.90 4.37
C PHE A 180 24.66 15.83 4.55
N LYS A 181 24.93 15.48 5.82
CA LYS A 181 25.85 14.37 6.13
C LYS A 181 25.20 13.06 5.69
N VAL A 182 25.87 12.34 4.81
CA VAL A 182 25.43 11.03 4.33
C VAL A 182 26.11 9.95 5.18
N LYS A 183 25.32 9.04 5.75
CA LYS A 183 25.87 7.85 6.43
C LYS A 183 26.45 6.87 5.41
N GLY A 184 27.61 6.29 5.72
CA GLY A 184 28.18 5.19 4.92
C GLY A 184 28.97 5.62 3.67
N GLU A 185 29.66 6.76 3.75
CA GLU A 185 30.62 7.31 2.77
C GLU A 185 30.78 6.54 1.44
N HIS A 186 30.04 6.95 0.42
CA HIS A 186 30.67 7.09 -0.88
C HIS A 186 31.04 8.56 -1.06
N GLU A 187 32.31 8.82 -0.83
CA GLU A 187 33.00 10.11 -0.97
C GLU A 187 32.77 10.84 -2.31
N LEU A 188 32.01 10.29 -3.26
CA LEU A 188 31.80 10.86 -4.58
C LEU A 188 30.91 12.10 -4.57
N LEU A 189 29.81 12.16 -3.82
CA LEU A 189 28.91 13.32 -3.86
C LEU A 189 29.47 14.56 -3.13
N THR A 190 30.30 14.32 -2.13
CA THR A 190 30.95 15.39 -1.34
C THR A 190 32.33 15.77 -1.88
N LYS A 191 32.91 15.01 -2.82
CA LYS A 191 34.22 15.31 -3.43
C LYS A 191 34.18 15.53 -4.95
N SER A 192 33.13 15.12 -5.67
CA SER A 192 33.04 15.32 -7.12
C SER A 192 32.57 16.73 -7.46
N LYS A 193 33.04 17.24 -8.59
CA LYS A 193 32.66 18.55 -9.13
C LYS A 193 31.76 18.38 -10.36
N LEU A 194 30.93 19.39 -10.60
CA LEU A 194 30.14 19.47 -11.82
C LEU A 194 30.99 19.95 -13.00
N LYS A 195 30.76 19.35 -14.17
CA LYS A 195 31.34 19.82 -15.42
C LYS A 195 30.71 21.16 -15.78
N LYS A 196 31.54 22.12 -16.21
CA LYS A 196 31.09 23.43 -16.72
C LYS A 196 30.12 23.31 -17.90
N THR A 197 30.22 22.22 -18.68
CA THR A 197 29.38 21.92 -19.84
C THR A 197 28.20 21.00 -19.50
N CYS A 198 27.82 20.87 -18.22
CA CYS A 198 26.64 20.07 -17.86
C CYS A 198 25.39 20.75 -18.44
N ASP A 199 24.74 20.06 -19.37
CA ASP A 199 23.45 20.44 -19.93
C ASP A 199 22.46 19.29 -19.70
N PHE A 200 22.27 18.96 -18.41
CA PHE A 200 21.28 17.96 -18.03
C PHE A 200 19.90 18.45 -18.45
N GLN A 201 19.14 17.58 -19.11
CA GLN A 201 17.74 17.78 -19.42
C GLN A 201 16.92 16.67 -18.77
N ALA A 202 15.93 17.07 -17.96
CA ALA A 202 15.01 16.14 -17.32
C ALA A 202 14.28 15.29 -18.38
N LYS A 203 14.30 13.96 -18.18
CA LYS A 203 13.57 13.04 -19.05
C LYS A 203 12.12 12.93 -18.60
N MET A 204 11.21 13.60 -19.31
CA MET A 204 9.80 13.72 -18.91
C MET A 204 8.87 12.64 -19.48
N ASP A 205 9.41 11.53 -20.00
CA ASP A 205 8.59 10.40 -20.48
C ASP A 205 8.21 9.40 -19.37
N GLY A 206 8.89 9.48 -18.21
CA GLY A 206 8.68 8.61 -17.06
C GLY A 206 9.37 7.25 -17.17
N TYR A 207 10.35 7.14 -18.06
CA TYR A 207 11.09 5.91 -18.33
C TYR A 207 12.60 6.12 -18.23
N SER A 208 13.07 6.89 -17.24
CA SER A 208 14.50 7.04 -16.96
C SER A 208 15.05 5.88 -16.11
N GLY A 209 14.17 5.18 -15.39
CA GLY A 209 14.50 4.10 -14.47
C GLY A 209 15.02 4.60 -13.13
N PHE A 210 14.78 5.86 -12.76
CA PHE A 210 15.25 6.45 -11.50
C PHE A 210 14.10 7.17 -10.79
N LEU A 211 13.73 6.68 -9.60
CA LEU A 211 12.54 7.13 -8.88
C LEU A 211 12.91 7.82 -7.56
N ILE A 212 12.09 8.79 -7.14
CA ILE A 212 11.90 9.08 -5.73
C ILE A 212 11.01 7.98 -5.12
N ARG A 213 11.12 7.71 -3.83
CA ARG A 213 10.38 6.62 -3.17
C ARG A 213 8.89 6.91 -3.03
N GLU A 214 8.55 8.18 -2.86
CA GLU A 214 7.18 8.63 -2.67
C GLU A 214 7.09 10.12 -3.04
N ASP A 215 5.89 10.55 -3.42
CA ASP A 215 5.56 11.93 -3.75
C ASP A 215 4.38 12.45 -2.92
N ALA A 216 4.28 11.97 -1.68
CA ALA A 216 3.23 12.38 -0.78
C ALA A 216 3.41 13.85 -0.37
N THR A 217 2.33 14.63 -0.30
CA THR A 217 2.35 15.98 0.26
C THR A 217 1.54 16.03 1.55
N GLN A 218 1.61 17.12 2.33
CA GLN A 218 0.75 17.23 3.52
C GLN A 218 -0.74 17.32 3.16
N ASN A 219 -1.07 17.85 1.97
CA ASN A 219 -2.44 17.86 1.46
C ASN A 219 -3.01 16.44 1.29
N PHE A 220 -2.16 15.42 1.15
CA PHE A 220 -2.60 14.02 1.06
C PHE A 220 -3.39 13.59 2.30
N GLY A 221 -2.97 14.03 3.50
CA GLY A 221 -3.68 13.75 4.74
C GLY A 221 -5.05 14.43 4.76
N GLU A 222 -5.13 15.71 4.37
CA GLU A 222 -6.39 16.45 4.28
C GLU A 222 -7.38 15.82 3.30
N LEU A 223 -6.90 15.30 2.16
CA LEU A 223 -7.74 14.63 1.16
C LEU A 223 -8.29 13.28 1.62
N LEU A 224 -7.61 12.62 2.57
CA LEU A 224 -8.04 11.36 3.18
C LEU A 224 -8.74 11.58 4.53
N HIS A 225 -8.91 12.82 4.95
CA HIS A 225 -9.59 13.17 6.19
C HIS A 225 -11.10 12.90 6.04
N ASP A 226 -11.63 11.96 6.82
CA ASP A 226 -13.05 11.67 6.92
C ASP A 226 -13.47 11.86 8.38
N PRO A 227 -14.08 13.01 8.73
CA PRO A 227 -14.45 13.31 10.10
C PRO A 227 -15.58 12.40 10.62
N SER A 228 -16.23 11.61 9.75
CA SER A 228 -17.20 10.60 10.16
C SER A 228 -16.55 9.31 10.66
N GLU A 229 -15.24 9.14 10.48
CA GLU A 229 -14.52 7.90 10.79
C GLU A 229 -13.45 8.03 11.87
N GLU A 230 -13.78 7.74 13.12
CA GLU A 230 -12.81 7.84 14.22
C GLU A 230 -11.55 6.96 14.05
N LYS A 231 -11.70 5.78 13.45
CA LYS A 231 -10.61 4.78 13.36
C LYS A 231 -9.58 5.10 12.27
N TRP A 232 -9.98 5.69 11.16
CA TRP A 232 -9.14 5.84 9.97
C TRP A 232 -9.00 7.28 9.48
N ASN A 233 -9.63 8.25 10.17
CA ASN A 233 -9.53 9.66 9.82
C ASN A 233 -8.06 10.12 9.81
N ILE A 234 -7.49 10.42 8.64
CA ILE A 234 -6.09 10.83 8.49
C ILE A 234 -5.96 12.34 8.73
N ASP A 235 -4.99 12.73 9.57
CA ASP A 235 -4.78 14.13 9.93
C ASP A 235 -3.51 14.73 9.30
N ALA A 236 -2.52 13.89 8.96
CA ALA A 236 -1.28 14.35 8.33
C ALA A 236 -0.50 13.22 7.65
N THR A 237 0.50 13.60 6.88
CA THR A 237 1.37 12.71 6.11
C THR A 237 2.79 12.70 6.68
N SER A 238 3.31 11.51 7.01
CA SER A 238 4.73 11.30 7.31
C SER A 238 5.47 10.88 6.06
N SER A 239 6.23 11.81 5.46
CA SER A 239 6.92 11.66 4.18
C SER A 239 8.10 12.62 4.08
N TYR A 240 9.23 12.19 3.52
CA TYR A 240 10.35 13.11 3.24
C TYR A 240 10.02 14.08 2.10
N HIS A 241 9.22 13.65 1.12
CA HIS A 241 8.73 14.51 0.06
C HIS A 241 7.78 15.60 0.61
N ALA A 242 6.84 15.24 1.48
CA ALA A 242 5.91 16.16 2.14
C ALA A 242 6.66 17.18 2.99
N MET A 243 7.76 16.76 3.62
CA MET A 243 8.62 17.66 4.39
C MET A 243 9.32 18.73 3.55
N ILE A 244 9.52 18.55 2.24
CA ILE A 244 10.28 19.49 1.40
C ILE A 244 9.43 20.20 0.34
N ASN A 245 8.11 20.01 0.38
CA ASN A 245 7.14 20.56 -0.56
C ASN A 245 6.07 21.41 0.18
N PRO A 246 5.26 22.19 -0.55
CA PRO A 246 4.11 22.89 0.02
C PRO A 246 3.21 21.95 0.87
N PRO A 247 2.54 22.47 1.92
CA PRO A 247 2.28 23.88 2.24
C PRO A 247 3.39 24.59 3.03
N CYS A 248 4.48 23.91 3.38
CA CYS A 248 5.61 24.55 4.07
C CYS A 248 6.37 25.50 3.11
N LYS A 249 6.32 26.81 3.35
CA LYS A 249 6.79 27.84 2.38
C LYS A 249 8.30 27.96 2.24
N LYS A 250 9.10 27.39 3.14
CA LYS A 250 10.56 27.47 3.05
C LYS A 250 11.06 26.62 1.87
N HIS A 251 11.46 27.28 0.79
CA HIS A 251 12.14 26.64 -0.34
C HIS A 251 13.46 26.04 0.16
N LEU A 252 13.55 24.72 0.13
CA LEU A 252 14.78 24.02 0.43
C LEU A 252 15.66 24.06 -0.81
N LYS A 253 16.85 24.65 -0.74
CA LYS A 253 17.88 24.46 -1.77
C LYS A 253 18.49 23.07 -1.63
N GLU A 254 18.96 22.47 -2.73
CA GLU A 254 19.58 21.14 -2.74
C GLU A 254 18.64 19.99 -2.32
N ARG A 255 17.37 20.03 -2.76
CA ARG A 255 16.35 19.01 -2.44
C ARG A 255 16.81 17.58 -2.73
N ALA A 256 17.52 17.38 -3.85
CA ALA A 256 18.11 16.10 -4.21
C ALA A 256 19.06 15.58 -3.11
N CYS A 257 19.89 16.45 -2.53
CA CYS A 257 20.83 16.10 -1.48
C CYS A 257 20.14 15.76 -0.15
N PHE A 258 19.05 16.45 0.17
CA PHE A 258 18.22 16.11 1.32
C PHE A 258 17.61 14.71 1.16
N LEU A 259 16.97 14.44 0.02
CA LEU A 259 16.38 13.12 -0.25
C LEU A 259 17.45 12.05 -0.21
N TYR A 260 18.61 12.26 -0.85
CA TYR A 260 19.74 11.34 -0.78
C TYR A 260 20.17 11.03 0.66
N ALA A 261 20.39 12.06 1.48
CA ALA A 261 20.81 11.87 2.88
C ALA A 261 19.79 11.13 3.74
N HIS A 262 18.51 11.14 3.35
CA HIS A 262 17.42 10.49 4.04
C HIS A 262 16.91 9.23 3.32
N GLN A 263 17.67 8.69 2.34
CA GLN A 263 17.26 7.55 1.54
C GLN A 263 15.88 7.76 0.90
N GLY A 264 15.67 8.90 0.24
CA GLY A 264 14.43 9.29 -0.43
C GLY A 264 14.34 8.86 -1.90
N PHE A 265 15.40 8.24 -2.43
CA PHE A 265 15.45 7.68 -3.79
C PHE A 265 15.35 6.17 -3.78
N GLN A 266 14.97 5.60 -4.91
CA GLN A 266 14.75 4.17 -5.01
C GLN A 266 15.97 3.32 -4.60
N SER A 267 15.74 2.13 -4.09
CA SER A 267 16.76 1.14 -3.76
C SER A 267 16.54 -0.18 -4.51
N GLN A 268 17.53 -1.08 -4.49
CA GLN A 268 17.45 -2.32 -5.27
C GLN A 268 16.31 -3.24 -4.82
N ASP A 269 15.99 -3.27 -3.53
CA ASP A 269 14.85 -3.98 -2.95
C ASP A 269 13.49 -3.44 -3.47
N GLN A 270 13.34 -2.13 -3.58
CA GLN A 270 12.15 -1.48 -4.13
C GLN A 270 11.99 -1.74 -5.62
N VAL A 271 13.10 -1.78 -6.37
CA VAL A 271 13.06 -2.22 -7.77
C VAL A 271 12.53 -3.66 -7.84
N ILE A 272 13.01 -4.58 -6.99
CA ILE A 272 12.50 -5.95 -6.93
C ILE A 272 11.01 -5.97 -6.57
N GLY A 273 10.58 -5.17 -5.59
CA GLY A 273 9.18 -5.04 -5.20
C GLY A 273 8.29 -4.58 -6.36
N LEU A 274 8.71 -3.58 -7.14
CA LEU A 274 7.99 -3.16 -8.35
C LEU A 274 7.95 -4.26 -9.43
N LEU A 275 9.07 -4.96 -9.65
CA LEU A 275 9.13 -6.07 -10.60
C LEU A 275 8.15 -7.19 -10.25
N ASN A 276 7.91 -7.45 -8.96
CA ASN A 276 6.89 -8.40 -8.51
C ASN A 276 5.53 -8.08 -9.13
N GLY A 277 5.03 -6.84 -8.99
CA GLY A 277 3.75 -6.43 -9.58
C GLY A 277 3.74 -6.48 -11.11
N LEU A 278 4.80 -5.96 -11.73
CA LEU A 278 4.87 -5.83 -13.18
C LEU A 278 4.78 -7.19 -13.89
N VAL A 279 5.41 -8.24 -13.36
CA VAL A 279 5.33 -9.59 -13.95
C VAL A 279 3.88 -10.09 -14.06
N PHE A 280 3.03 -9.76 -13.09
CA PHE A 280 1.61 -10.11 -13.14
C PHE A 280 0.84 -9.29 -14.17
N VAL A 281 1.24 -8.04 -14.43
CA VAL A 281 0.69 -7.27 -15.56
C VAL A 281 1.00 -7.99 -16.87
N LYS A 282 2.26 -8.43 -17.08
CA LYS A 282 2.65 -9.19 -18.28
C LYS A 282 1.90 -10.51 -18.42
N LYS A 283 1.62 -11.17 -17.31
CA LYS A 283 0.91 -12.45 -17.30
C LYS A 283 -0.58 -12.31 -17.62
N PHE A 284 -1.25 -11.34 -16.99
CA PHE A 284 -2.72 -11.32 -16.92
C PHE A 284 -3.39 -10.22 -17.75
N ILE A 285 -2.66 -9.18 -18.16
CA ILE A 285 -3.24 -8.09 -18.94
C ILE A 285 -3.00 -8.33 -20.44
N PRO A 286 -4.07 -8.44 -21.25
CA PRO A 286 -3.96 -8.55 -22.70
C PRO A 286 -3.23 -7.37 -23.34
N ALA A 287 -2.57 -7.60 -24.47
CA ALA A 287 -1.80 -6.55 -25.16
C ALA A 287 -2.68 -5.41 -25.69
N ASP A 288 -3.94 -5.68 -26.01
CA ASP A 288 -4.93 -4.72 -26.50
C ASP A 288 -5.75 -4.05 -25.37
N ALA A 289 -5.58 -4.50 -24.12
CA ALA A 289 -6.23 -3.90 -22.96
C ALA A 289 -5.75 -2.44 -22.80
N SER A 290 -6.71 -1.53 -22.87
CA SER A 290 -6.43 -0.10 -22.95
C SER A 290 -7.40 0.72 -22.12
N VAL A 291 -6.92 1.90 -21.75
CA VAL A 291 -7.61 2.87 -20.93
C VAL A 291 -7.64 4.21 -21.67
N THR A 292 -8.79 4.86 -21.68
CA THR A 292 -8.98 6.19 -22.28
C THR A 292 -9.20 7.21 -21.18
N THR A 293 -8.35 8.24 -21.12
CA THR A 293 -8.45 9.30 -20.10
C THR A 293 -9.54 10.29 -20.44
N CYS A 294 -9.84 11.20 -19.52
CA CYS A 294 -10.81 12.28 -19.73
C CYS A 294 -10.47 13.21 -20.89
N GLU A 295 -9.18 13.33 -21.25
CA GLU A 295 -8.72 14.08 -22.41
C GLU A 295 -8.80 13.28 -23.72
N GLY A 296 -9.37 12.07 -23.69
CA GLY A 296 -9.52 11.19 -24.86
C GLY A 296 -8.23 10.46 -25.25
N ARG A 297 -7.17 10.54 -24.44
CA ARG A 297 -5.90 9.84 -24.74
C ARG A 297 -6.01 8.37 -24.39
N LYS A 298 -5.61 7.50 -25.32
CA LYS A 298 -5.63 6.06 -25.16
C LYS A 298 -4.25 5.54 -24.76
N TYR A 299 -4.19 4.69 -23.74
CA TYR A 299 -2.98 4.06 -23.23
C TYR A 299 -3.13 2.54 -23.19
N TYR A 300 -2.10 1.81 -23.59
CA TYR A 300 -2.04 0.35 -23.47
C TYR A 300 -1.29 -0.03 -22.20
N VAL A 301 -1.97 -0.75 -21.30
CA VAL A 301 -1.48 -0.99 -19.93
C VAL A 301 -0.22 -1.87 -19.94
N LEU A 302 -0.20 -2.91 -20.77
CA LEU A 302 0.95 -3.79 -20.91
C LEU A 302 2.20 -3.10 -21.49
N GLU A 303 2.00 -2.15 -22.41
CA GLU A 303 3.08 -1.36 -23.00
C GLU A 303 3.78 -0.51 -21.94
N ILE A 304 3.00 0.19 -21.11
CA ILE A 304 3.52 1.00 -20.00
C ILE A 304 4.36 0.14 -19.05
N ALA A 305 3.83 -1.01 -18.62
CA ALA A 305 4.55 -1.92 -17.72
C ALA A 305 5.87 -2.42 -18.35
N THR A 306 5.86 -2.72 -19.64
CA THR A 306 7.05 -3.17 -20.38
C THR A 306 8.15 -2.10 -20.41
N GLU A 307 7.79 -0.84 -20.68
CA GLU A 307 8.75 0.26 -20.70
C GLU A 307 9.29 0.60 -19.30
N ILE A 308 8.47 0.47 -18.26
CA ILE A 308 8.92 0.59 -16.87
C ILE A 308 9.99 -0.47 -16.54
N VAL A 309 9.74 -1.74 -16.85
CA VAL A 309 10.72 -2.83 -16.57
C VAL A 309 12.03 -2.59 -17.30
N LYS A 310 11.97 -2.24 -18.60
CA LYS A 310 13.16 -1.90 -19.39
C LYS A 310 13.94 -0.75 -18.78
N ALA A 311 13.26 0.30 -18.33
CA ALA A 311 13.89 1.47 -17.74
C ALA A 311 14.58 1.13 -16.40
N LEU A 312 13.87 0.46 -15.48
CA LEU A 312 14.40 0.11 -14.14
C LEU A 312 15.61 -0.83 -14.24
N VAL A 313 15.49 -1.94 -14.95
CA VAL A 313 16.57 -2.94 -15.07
C VAL A 313 17.70 -2.41 -15.94
N GLY A 314 17.37 -1.74 -17.05
CA GLY A 314 18.35 -1.19 -17.98
C GLY A 314 19.21 -0.10 -17.35
N ARG A 315 18.71 0.63 -16.35
CA ARG A 315 19.50 1.62 -15.62
C ARG A 315 20.62 0.98 -14.79
N ILE A 316 20.33 -0.14 -14.13
CA ILE A 316 21.31 -0.90 -13.35
C ILE A 316 22.32 -1.57 -14.28
N ASP A 317 21.84 -2.21 -15.35
CA ASP A 317 22.67 -2.98 -16.30
C ASP A 317 23.69 -2.12 -17.07
N LYS A 318 23.36 -0.85 -17.35
CA LYS A 318 24.30 0.09 -17.98
C LYS A 318 25.53 0.41 -17.11
N ASN A 319 25.48 0.12 -15.81
CA ASN A 319 26.56 0.39 -14.89
C ASN A 319 27.50 -0.83 -14.76
N PRO A 320 28.82 -0.70 -15.01
CA PRO A 320 29.75 -1.85 -14.96
C PRO A 320 29.89 -2.49 -13.57
N LYS A 321 29.39 -1.85 -12.52
CA LYS A 321 29.37 -2.38 -11.14
C LYS A 321 27.97 -2.78 -10.67
N ASP A 322 26.95 -2.70 -11.53
CA ASP A 322 25.56 -3.02 -11.21
C ASP A 322 25.01 -2.16 -10.06
N TYR A 323 25.27 -0.85 -10.13
CA TYR A 323 24.72 0.14 -9.20
C TYR A 323 23.63 0.99 -9.88
N ILE A 324 22.68 1.47 -9.08
CA ILE A 324 21.73 2.48 -9.52
C ILE A 324 22.47 3.82 -9.70
N GLU A 325 22.66 4.21 -10.96
CA GLU A 325 23.37 5.44 -11.33
C GLU A 325 22.49 6.69 -11.16
N PHE A 326 23.07 7.79 -10.67
CA PHE A 326 22.42 9.09 -10.61
C PHE A 326 22.00 9.61 -11.99
N PRO A 327 20.84 10.28 -12.13
CA PRO A 327 20.48 11.00 -13.34
C PRO A 327 21.59 11.98 -13.73
N GLY A 328 22.07 11.90 -14.96
CA GLY A 328 23.09 12.83 -15.44
C GLY A 328 24.52 12.54 -15.00
N SER A 329 24.79 11.45 -14.26
CA SER A 329 26.11 11.21 -13.67
C SER A 329 27.24 11.20 -14.72
N ALA A 330 27.14 10.38 -15.76
CA ALA A 330 28.17 10.30 -16.81
C ALA A 330 28.40 11.62 -17.56
N GLN A 331 27.33 12.38 -17.82
CA GLN A 331 27.36 13.61 -18.61
C GLN A 331 27.80 14.82 -17.80
N CYS A 332 27.34 14.94 -16.55
CA CYS A 332 27.47 16.16 -15.76
C CYS A 332 28.53 16.13 -14.66
N ILE A 333 29.01 14.96 -14.22
CA ILE A 333 29.92 14.90 -13.07
C ILE A 333 31.35 14.63 -13.56
N ASP A 334 32.29 15.48 -13.11
CA ASP A 334 33.73 15.24 -13.27
C ASP A 334 34.26 14.53 -12.03
N SER A 335 34.66 13.27 -12.22
CA SER A 335 35.32 12.48 -11.21
C SER A 335 36.72 12.12 -11.72
N LYS A 336 37.74 12.83 -11.26
CA LYS A 336 39.12 12.42 -11.50
C LYS A 336 39.50 11.32 -10.52
N ASN A 337 40.06 10.21 -11.02
CA ASN A 337 40.85 9.30 -10.20
C ASN A 337 42.32 9.73 -10.25
N PHE A 338 43.04 9.49 -9.16
CA PHE A 338 44.50 9.66 -9.04
C PHE A 338 45.28 8.83 -10.09
N ILE A 339 44.63 7.84 -10.71
CA ILE A 339 45.15 7.00 -11.80
C ILE A 339 44.19 7.18 -12.98
N GLY A 340 44.58 8.00 -13.96
CA GLY A 340 43.73 8.67 -14.95
C GLY A 340 42.99 7.82 -16.00
N PHE A 341 42.46 6.64 -15.67
CA PHE A 341 41.90 5.71 -16.67
C PHE A 341 40.43 5.29 -16.48
N ARG A 342 39.69 5.77 -15.46
CA ARG A 342 38.25 5.44 -15.33
C ARG A 342 37.41 6.64 -14.91
N LYS A 343 36.44 7.01 -15.76
CA LYS A 343 35.29 7.87 -15.38
C LYS A 343 34.54 7.15 -14.25
N LYS A 344 34.39 7.76 -13.07
CA LYS A 344 33.51 7.21 -12.02
C LYS A 344 32.11 7.76 -12.26
N HIS A 345 31.18 6.84 -12.49
CA HIS A 345 29.76 7.13 -12.40
C HIS A 345 29.43 7.39 -10.92
N THR A 346 28.63 8.43 -10.65
CA THR A 346 28.08 8.69 -9.33
C THR A 346 26.82 7.85 -9.16
N ASN A 347 26.77 7.08 -8.09
CA ASN A 347 25.73 6.09 -7.86
C ASN A 347 25.10 6.30 -6.47
N LEU A 348 23.89 5.76 -6.29
CA LEU A 348 23.35 5.53 -4.97
C LEU A 348 24.31 4.62 -4.17
N ASN A 349 24.45 4.89 -2.88
CA ASN A 349 25.41 4.14 -2.06
C ASN A 349 24.81 2.83 -1.52
N ASN A 350 25.64 2.01 -0.87
CA ASN A 350 25.18 0.74 -0.31
C ASN A 350 24.17 0.92 0.83
N PHE A 351 24.28 2.00 1.59
CA PHE A 351 23.34 2.32 2.68
C PHE A 351 21.95 2.66 2.12
N GLU A 352 21.88 3.35 0.98
CA GLU A 352 20.63 3.55 0.22
C GLU A 352 20.23 2.33 -0.61
N GLY A 353 20.93 1.21 -0.56
CA GLY A 353 20.59 0.05 -1.39
C GLY A 353 20.85 0.26 -2.89
N GLY A 354 21.78 1.13 -3.26
CA GLY A 354 22.15 1.35 -4.65
C GLY A 354 22.88 0.18 -5.32
N GLN A 355 23.48 -0.72 -4.54
CA GLN A 355 24.24 -1.87 -5.05
C GLN A 355 23.34 -3.07 -5.35
N ALA A 356 23.14 -3.37 -6.62
CA ALA A 356 22.33 -4.48 -7.11
C ALA A 356 23.15 -5.66 -7.66
N SER A 357 24.47 -5.68 -7.46
CA SER A 357 25.36 -6.69 -8.05
C SER A 357 25.01 -8.15 -7.72
N THR A 358 24.35 -8.39 -6.60
CA THR A 358 23.90 -9.73 -6.19
C THR A 358 22.50 -10.10 -6.70
N THR A 359 21.70 -9.12 -7.14
CA THR A 359 20.29 -9.29 -7.52
C THR A 359 20.03 -9.05 -9.01
N VAL A 360 20.93 -8.33 -9.70
CA VAL A 360 20.76 -7.93 -11.12
C VAL A 360 20.55 -9.11 -12.06
N TYR A 361 21.14 -10.28 -11.77
CA TYR A 361 20.91 -11.48 -12.57
C TYR A 361 19.42 -11.89 -12.57
N GLY A 362 18.79 -11.94 -11.40
CA GLY A 362 17.36 -12.23 -11.29
C GLY A 362 16.49 -11.13 -11.90
N MET A 363 16.85 -9.86 -11.72
CA MET A 363 16.16 -8.74 -12.39
C MET A 363 16.23 -8.86 -13.93
N LYS A 364 17.36 -9.34 -14.46
CA LYS A 364 17.56 -9.61 -15.89
C LYS A 364 16.73 -10.79 -16.39
N LEU A 365 16.46 -11.81 -15.56
CA LEU A 365 15.52 -12.88 -15.92
C LEU A 365 14.10 -12.33 -16.06
N VAL A 366 13.70 -11.41 -15.15
CA VAL A 366 12.43 -10.70 -15.28
C VAL A 366 12.40 -9.86 -16.55
N LEU A 367 13.46 -9.12 -16.88
CA LEU A 367 13.52 -8.36 -18.13
C LEU A 367 13.32 -9.26 -19.36
N ASP A 368 13.99 -10.42 -19.39
CA ASP A 368 13.83 -11.38 -20.49
C ASP A 368 12.39 -11.89 -20.63
N TYR A 369 11.64 -12.01 -19.53
CA TYR A 369 10.22 -12.39 -19.56
C TYR A 369 9.35 -11.36 -20.31
N PHE A 370 9.78 -10.10 -20.35
CA PHE A 370 9.08 -9.02 -21.06
C PHE A 370 9.53 -8.84 -22.51
N THR A 371 10.75 -9.26 -22.86
CA THR A 371 11.40 -8.92 -24.12
C THR A 371 11.71 -10.14 -24.98
N SER A 372 11.58 -10.01 -26.30
CA SER A 372 11.97 -11.07 -27.23
C SER A 372 13.48 -11.29 -27.33
N VAL A 373 14.28 -10.28 -27.00
CA VAL A 373 15.75 -10.34 -27.05
C VAL A 373 16.29 -10.53 -25.63
N PRO A 374 16.91 -11.68 -25.32
CA PRO A 374 17.47 -11.93 -24.00
C PRO A 374 18.55 -10.90 -23.62
N SER A 375 18.50 -10.44 -22.38
CA SER A 375 19.48 -9.51 -21.83
C SER A 375 20.84 -10.20 -21.62
N LYS A 376 21.93 -9.46 -21.80
CA LYS A 376 23.29 -10.00 -21.64
C LYS A 376 23.60 -10.24 -20.17
N LYS A 377 23.70 -11.51 -19.76
CA LYS A 377 24.05 -11.92 -18.39
C LYS A 377 25.52 -12.29 -18.31
N THR A 378 26.25 -11.74 -17.35
CA THR A 378 27.68 -12.04 -17.19
C THR A 378 27.92 -13.22 -16.24
N VAL A 379 29.08 -13.88 -16.38
CA VAL A 379 29.50 -14.95 -15.44
C VAL A 379 29.58 -14.42 -14.00
N ARG A 380 30.02 -13.16 -13.82
CA ARG A 380 30.08 -12.49 -12.51
C ARG A 380 28.69 -12.38 -11.87
N GLU A 381 27.70 -11.90 -12.62
CA GLU A 381 26.32 -11.74 -12.13
C GLU A 381 25.73 -13.09 -11.73
N LYS A 382 25.85 -14.10 -12.59
CA LYS A 382 25.39 -15.45 -12.31
C LYS A 382 26.08 -16.05 -11.08
N PHE A 383 27.38 -15.80 -10.92
CA PHE A 383 28.14 -16.24 -9.74
C PHE A 383 27.64 -15.54 -8.47
N TYR A 384 27.51 -14.21 -8.44
CA TYR A 384 27.03 -13.50 -7.26
C TYR A 384 25.61 -13.90 -6.86
N TYR A 385 24.73 -14.06 -7.84
CA TYR A 385 23.36 -14.50 -7.59
C TYR A 385 23.31 -15.91 -6.97
N ASN A 386 23.99 -16.88 -7.59
CA ASN A 386 23.93 -18.28 -7.14
C ASN A 386 24.82 -18.60 -5.94
N GLN A 387 25.95 -17.90 -5.76
CA GLN A 387 26.94 -18.24 -4.74
C GLN A 387 26.93 -17.29 -3.54
N LEU A 388 26.47 -16.04 -3.70
CA LEU A 388 26.39 -15.10 -2.58
C LEU A 388 24.95 -14.97 -2.11
N LEU A 389 24.03 -14.59 -3.01
CA LEU A 389 22.65 -14.33 -2.63
C LEU A 389 21.94 -15.62 -2.20
N LYS A 390 21.96 -16.68 -3.00
CA LYS A 390 21.34 -17.97 -2.64
C LYS A 390 21.88 -18.56 -1.32
N LYS A 391 23.17 -18.37 -1.01
CA LYS A 391 23.76 -18.82 0.27
C LYS A 391 23.19 -18.11 1.50
N THR A 392 22.65 -16.89 1.33
CA THR A 392 21.98 -16.20 2.44
C THR A 392 20.68 -16.89 2.86
N VAL A 393 20.00 -17.58 1.93
CA VAL A 393 18.83 -18.43 2.22
C VAL A 393 19.23 -19.63 3.07
N THR A 394 20.37 -20.27 2.77
CA THR A 394 20.87 -21.38 3.61
C THR A 394 21.32 -20.93 5.00
N ALA A 395 21.78 -19.68 5.13
CA ALA A 395 22.22 -19.09 6.40
C ALA A 395 21.07 -18.45 7.21
N ASN A 396 19.81 -18.64 6.79
CA ASN A 396 18.62 -18.05 7.41
C ASN A 396 18.70 -16.51 7.61
N LYS A 397 19.30 -15.79 6.64
CA LYS A 397 19.38 -14.33 6.69
C LYS A 397 18.21 -13.71 5.91
N ASN A 398 17.66 -12.61 6.41
CA ASN A 398 16.53 -11.90 5.80
C ASN A 398 16.77 -11.50 4.33
N VAL A 399 18.02 -11.25 3.94
CA VAL A 399 18.44 -10.94 2.55
C VAL A 399 18.10 -12.09 1.57
N GLY A 400 17.94 -13.32 2.07
CA GLY A 400 17.54 -14.48 1.28
C GLY A 400 16.16 -14.34 0.65
N ASN A 401 15.29 -13.49 1.20
CA ASN A 401 13.97 -13.22 0.63
C ASN A 401 14.05 -12.67 -0.81
N PHE A 402 15.07 -11.87 -1.12
CA PHE A 402 15.25 -11.33 -2.47
C PHE A 402 15.57 -12.41 -3.49
N TRP A 403 16.35 -13.42 -3.11
CA TRP A 403 16.59 -14.56 -4.00
C TRP A 403 15.29 -15.32 -4.24
N LEU A 404 14.57 -15.67 -3.16
CA LEU A 404 13.31 -16.40 -3.29
C LEU A 404 12.30 -15.66 -4.17
N LEU A 405 12.12 -14.35 -3.98
CA LEU A 405 11.20 -13.56 -4.80
C LEU A 405 11.66 -13.49 -6.26
N LEU A 406 12.94 -13.25 -6.54
CA LEU A 406 13.47 -13.19 -7.91
C LEU A 406 13.37 -14.55 -8.63
N GLU A 407 13.62 -15.66 -7.93
CA GLU A 407 13.37 -17.01 -8.46
C GLU A 407 11.88 -17.22 -8.76
N THR A 408 11.00 -16.70 -7.91
CA THR A 408 9.54 -16.82 -8.04
C THR A 408 9.03 -16.19 -9.32
N ILE A 409 9.51 -14.98 -9.63
CA ILE A 409 8.97 -14.12 -10.70
C ILE A 409 9.84 -14.11 -11.97
N GLY A 410 11.07 -14.64 -11.90
CA GLY A 410 12.03 -14.64 -13.00
C GLY A 410 11.97 -15.90 -13.87
N GLU A 411 11.65 -17.06 -13.29
CA GLU A 411 11.56 -18.32 -14.04
C GLU A 411 10.63 -19.37 -13.40
N ALA A 412 10.21 -20.36 -14.20
CA ALA A 412 9.39 -21.47 -13.72
C ALA A 412 10.21 -22.36 -12.78
N GLN A 413 9.73 -22.55 -11.54
CA GLN A 413 10.47 -23.28 -10.51
C GLN A 413 10.02 -24.73 -10.41
N GLN A 414 10.99 -25.63 -10.45
CA GLN A 414 10.80 -27.09 -10.26
C GLN A 414 11.68 -27.63 -9.12
N SER A 415 12.48 -26.77 -8.49
CA SER A 415 13.48 -27.18 -7.50
C SER A 415 12.83 -27.49 -6.15
N GLU A 416 13.07 -28.70 -5.63
CA GLU A 416 12.69 -29.08 -4.26
C GLU A 416 13.35 -28.15 -3.22
N PHE A 417 14.59 -27.71 -3.47
CA PHE A 417 15.28 -26.74 -2.63
C PHE A 417 14.50 -25.43 -2.52
N TYR A 418 14.02 -24.89 -3.64
CA TYR A 418 13.22 -23.66 -3.65
C TYR A 418 11.92 -23.83 -2.85
N GLN A 419 11.19 -24.93 -3.07
CA GLN A 419 9.94 -25.20 -2.37
C GLN A 419 10.14 -25.32 -0.85
N LYS A 420 11.13 -26.13 -0.44
CA LYS A 420 11.51 -26.28 0.97
C LYS A 420 11.88 -24.95 1.61
N LYS A 421 12.65 -24.11 0.91
CA LYS A 421 13.05 -22.80 1.44
C LYS A 421 11.90 -21.80 1.52
N CYS A 422 10.93 -21.83 0.61
CA CYS A 422 9.73 -21.01 0.76
C CYS A 422 8.98 -21.35 2.04
N ILE A 423 8.77 -22.65 2.33
CA ILE A 423 8.10 -23.10 3.55
C ILE A 423 8.91 -22.73 4.80
N GLU A 424 10.23 -23.01 4.81
CA GLU A 424 11.08 -22.71 5.97
C GLU A 424 11.14 -21.21 6.35
N PHE A 425 10.91 -20.32 5.38
CA PHE A 425 10.92 -18.87 5.53
C PHE A 425 9.52 -18.23 5.64
N ASN A 426 8.44 -19.03 5.72
CA ASN A 426 7.05 -18.56 5.72
C ASN A 426 6.69 -17.73 4.46
N LYS A 427 7.22 -18.15 3.31
CA LYS A 427 7.02 -17.56 1.96
C LYS A 427 6.22 -18.48 1.05
N GLU A 428 5.27 -19.22 1.60
CA GLU A 428 4.43 -20.15 0.85
C GLU A 428 3.62 -19.45 -0.27
N ILE A 429 3.34 -18.14 -0.13
CA ILE A 429 2.72 -17.34 -1.20
C ILE A 429 3.55 -17.35 -2.49
N TYR A 430 4.88 -17.45 -2.41
CA TYR A 430 5.76 -17.50 -3.58
C TYR A 430 5.55 -18.78 -4.40
N LEU A 431 5.09 -19.86 -3.76
CA LEU A 431 4.70 -21.09 -4.45
C LEU A 431 3.44 -20.87 -5.31
N LEU A 432 2.44 -20.18 -4.75
CA LEU A 432 1.24 -19.78 -5.49
C LEU A 432 1.57 -18.81 -6.63
N MET A 433 2.44 -17.82 -6.37
CA MET A 433 2.86 -16.85 -7.38
C MET A 433 3.55 -17.52 -8.57
N ASN A 434 4.53 -18.40 -8.33
CA ASN A 434 5.23 -19.10 -9.40
C ASN A 434 4.27 -19.96 -10.23
N LYS A 435 3.35 -20.67 -9.56
CA LYS A 435 2.32 -21.46 -10.24
C LYS A 435 1.36 -20.57 -11.05
N ALA A 436 0.97 -19.41 -10.53
CA ALA A 436 0.10 -18.48 -11.26
C ALA A 436 0.78 -17.87 -12.50
N ILE A 437 2.08 -17.58 -12.44
CA ILE A 437 2.84 -17.00 -13.55
C ILE A 437 3.13 -18.07 -14.63
N TYR A 438 3.59 -19.26 -14.22
CA TYR A 438 4.14 -20.27 -15.14
C TYR A 438 3.28 -21.52 -15.36
N GLU A 439 2.14 -21.62 -14.68
CA GLU A 439 1.13 -22.69 -14.84
C GLU A 439 1.74 -24.10 -14.89
N GLU A 440 1.51 -24.83 -15.98
CA GLU A 440 1.89 -26.24 -16.19
C GLU A 440 3.41 -26.49 -16.08
N LYS A 441 4.23 -25.45 -16.22
CA LYS A 441 5.69 -25.58 -16.08
C LYS A 441 6.13 -25.71 -14.61
N SER A 442 5.28 -25.30 -13.68
CA SER A 442 5.52 -25.38 -12.24
C SER A 442 4.98 -26.71 -11.68
N THR A 443 5.85 -27.54 -11.13
CA THR A 443 5.49 -28.83 -10.49
C THR A 443 5.29 -28.69 -8.98
N VAL A 444 5.14 -27.46 -8.49
CA VAL A 444 5.10 -27.14 -7.07
C VAL A 444 3.85 -27.72 -6.41
N GLN A 445 4.05 -28.44 -5.29
CA GLN A 445 2.97 -28.94 -4.46
C GLN A 445 2.48 -27.83 -3.52
N ILE A 446 1.17 -27.63 -3.48
CA ILE A 446 0.55 -26.53 -2.76
C ILE A 446 -0.58 -27.10 -1.89
N ASP A 447 -0.42 -26.99 -0.57
CA ASP A 447 -1.44 -27.41 0.39
C ASP A 447 -2.58 -26.40 0.43
N LYS A 448 -3.63 -26.67 -0.35
CA LYS A 448 -4.84 -25.84 -0.42
C LYS A 448 -5.39 -25.52 0.97
N LYS A 449 -5.39 -26.51 1.87
CA LYS A 449 -5.99 -26.37 3.21
C LYS A 449 -5.22 -25.38 4.06
N TRP A 450 -3.90 -25.38 3.98
CA TRP A 450 -3.07 -24.40 4.69
C TRP A 450 -3.43 -22.96 4.32
N PHE A 451 -3.65 -22.69 3.03
CA PHE A 451 -4.02 -21.34 2.56
C PHE A 451 -5.43 -20.95 2.99
N GLU A 452 -6.39 -21.88 2.94
CA GLU A 452 -7.75 -21.67 3.46
C GLU A 452 -7.73 -21.34 4.94
N ASP A 453 -7.00 -22.13 5.75
CA ASP A 453 -6.88 -21.92 7.20
C ASP A 453 -6.16 -20.58 7.53
N LEU A 454 -5.24 -20.13 6.67
CA LEU A 454 -4.60 -18.82 6.85
C LEU A 454 -5.55 -17.68 6.50
N LEU A 455 -6.26 -17.76 5.37
CA LEU A 455 -7.25 -16.76 4.94
C LEU A 455 -8.44 -16.66 5.91
N ASP A 456 -8.93 -17.78 6.40
CA ASP A 456 -10.06 -17.81 7.34
C ASP A 456 -9.72 -17.12 8.66
N ARG A 457 -8.49 -17.29 9.15
CA ARG A 457 -8.02 -16.65 10.38
C ARG A 457 -7.75 -15.16 10.24
N ALA A 458 -7.65 -14.61 9.02
CA ALA A 458 -7.40 -13.18 8.83
C ALA A 458 -8.43 -12.32 9.57
N PRO A 459 -8.02 -11.21 10.22
CA PRO A 459 -8.94 -10.36 10.98
C PRO A 459 -10.01 -9.76 10.08
N CYS A 460 -11.23 -9.53 10.61
CA CYS A 460 -12.38 -9.13 9.80
C CYS A 460 -12.36 -7.64 9.43
N SER A 461 -11.76 -6.77 10.25
CA SER A 461 -11.70 -5.30 10.02
C SER A 461 -10.30 -4.79 9.63
N GLY A 462 -9.46 -5.65 9.05
CA GLY A 462 -8.03 -5.37 8.91
C GLY A 462 -7.23 -5.53 10.20
N LEU A 463 -5.95 -5.15 10.17
CA LEU A 463 -5.02 -5.29 11.29
C LEU A 463 -5.50 -4.53 12.55
N CYS A 464 -5.58 -5.24 13.67
CA CYS A 464 -5.55 -4.66 15.01
C CYS A 464 -4.29 -5.15 15.71
N MET A 465 -3.60 -4.27 16.43
CA MET A 465 -2.45 -4.68 17.24
C MET A 465 -2.68 -4.27 18.69
N LYS A 466 -3.04 -5.19 19.59
CA LYS A 466 -3.16 -4.86 21.02
C LYS A 466 -1.82 -5.08 21.71
N TYR A 467 -1.34 -4.08 22.46
CA TYR A 467 -0.18 -4.22 23.35
C TYR A 467 -0.44 -5.31 24.41
N SER A 468 0.46 -6.27 24.58
CA SER A 468 0.24 -7.45 25.44
C SER A 468 0.08 -7.09 26.92
N LYS A 469 0.90 -6.17 27.43
CA LYS A 469 0.81 -5.66 28.81
C LYS A 469 -0.19 -4.51 28.96
N TYR A 470 -1.10 -4.30 27.99
CA TYR A 470 -2.13 -3.24 28.07
C TYR A 470 -2.98 -3.36 29.32
N ASN A 471 -3.34 -4.59 29.69
CA ASN A 471 -4.14 -4.85 30.88
C ASN A 471 -3.34 -4.66 32.19
N GLU A 472 -2.01 -4.59 32.12
CA GLU A 472 -1.10 -4.56 33.27
C GLU A 472 -0.53 -3.17 33.55
N ASN A 473 -0.54 -2.26 32.57
CA ASN A 473 0.10 -0.95 32.70
C ASN A 473 -0.77 0.20 32.17
N THR A 474 -1.63 0.73 33.05
CA THR A 474 -2.54 1.86 32.77
C THR A 474 -1.82 3.21 32.55
N ASN A 475 -0.52 3.29 32.87
CA ASN A 475 0.27 4.52 32.71
C ASN A 475 0.73 4.77 31.27
N HIS A 476 0.69 3.75 30.41
CA HIS A 476 0.97 3.93 29.00
C HIS A 476 -0.29 4.34 28.25
N LYS A 477 -0.38 5.63 27.93
CA LYS A 477 -1.38 6.24 27.04
C LYS A 477 -1.19 5.78 25.59
N TRP A 478 -1.18 4.48 25.32
CA TRP A 478 -1.32 3.93 23.96
C TRP A 478 -2.81 3.88 23.59
N PRO A 479 -3.17 3.89 22.31
CA PRO A 479 -4.55 3.63 21.89
C PRO A 479 -5.03 2.25 22.37
N THR A 480 -6.30 2.19 22.72
CA THR A 480 -7.06 0.94 22.84
C THR A 480 -7.16 0.36 21.44
N PHE A 481 -6.63 -0.83 21.20
CA PHE A 481 -6.86 -1.53 19.94
C PHE A 481 -7.94 -2.59 20.16
N ASP A 482 -8.97 -2.55 19.32
CA ASP A 482 -10.24 -3.26 19.54
C ASP A 482 -10.20 -4.77 19.28
N CYS A 483 -9.07 -5.33 18.84
CA CYS A 483 -8.98 -6.78 18.63
C CYS A 483 -7.58 -7.37 18.91
N PRO A 484 -7.51 -8.64 19.36
CA PRO A 484 -6.26 -9.32 19.68
C PRO A 484 -5.42 -9.62 18.43
N ASN A 485 -4.10 -9.70 18.62
CA ASN A 485 -3.14 -10.11 17.59
C ASN A 485 -3.54 -11.47 17.01
N THR A 486 -3.67 -11.56 15.69
CA THR A 486 -4.04 -12.80 15.00
C THR A 486 -2.79 -13.52 14.49
N PRO A 487 -2.47 -14.74 14.96
CA PRO A 487 -1.31 -15.49 14.51
C PRO A 487 -1.24 -15.61 12.99
N GLY A 488 -0.07 -15.32 12.43
CA GLY A 488 0.15 -15.30 10.99
C GLY A 488 -0.25 -14.00 10.28
N TRP A 489 -0.91 -13.05 10.97
CA TRP A 489 -1.34 -11.75 10.44
C TRP A 489 -0.83 -10.56 11.25
N VAL A 490 0.10 -10.79 12.18
CA VAL A 490 0.62 -9.79 13.14
C VAL A 490 1.54 -8.73 12.53
N ASN A 491 1.84 -8.80 11.24
CA ASN A 491 2.71 -7.84 10.54
C ASN A 491 2.18 -7.63 9.11
N GLY A 492 1.88 -6.38 8.74
CA GLY A 492 1.30 -6.04 7.42
C GLY A 492 2.31 -5.96 6.28
N GLN A 493 3.42 -6.68 6.41
CA GLN A 493 4.43 -6.88 5.37
C GLN A 493 4.91 -8.34 5.41
N ARG A 494 3.97 -9.29 5.58
CA ARG A 494 4.30 -10.70 5.75
C ARG A 494 5.17 -11.22 4.60
N TRP A 495 4.88 -10.78 3.39
CA TRP A 495 5.54 -11.28 2.19
C TRP A 495 6.91 -10.65 1.97
N ASP A 496 7.10 -9.39 2.32
CA ASP A 496 8.40 -8.70 2.20
C ASP A 496 9.35 -8.96 3.38
N GLY A 497 8.80 -9.12 4.59
CA GLY A 497 9.56 -9.21 5.84
C GLY A 497 10.39 -10.49 6.00
N GLY A 498 11.51 -10.41 6.71
CA GLY A 498 12.31 -11.60 7.06
C GLY A 498 11.61 -12.51 8.07
N LYS A 499 11.97 -13.81 8.09
CA LYS A 499 11.41 -14.78 9.05
C LYS A 499 11.44 -14.27 10.49
N HIS A 500 12.58 -13.73 10.91
CA HIS A 500 12.77 -13.19 12.26
C HIS A 500 12.10 -11.82 12.47
N GLN A 501 11.74 -11.08 11.42
CA GLN A 501 10.93 -9.86 11.58
C GLN A 501 9.48 -10.18 11.96
N HIS A 502 9.01 -11.42 11.76
CA HIS A 502 7.75 -11.91 12.31
C HIS A 502 7.88 -12.34 13.78
N GLU A 503 9.10 -12.60 14.25
CA GLU A 503 9.42 -13.08 15.60
C GLU A 503 9.88 -11.94 16.55
N VAL A 504 10.49 -10.87 16.01
CA VAL A 504 11.09 -9.73 16.74
C VAL A 504 10.06 -8.62 17.04
N TYR A 505 8.79 -8.97 17.23
CA TYR A 505 7.90 -8.09 17.99
C TYR A 505 8.22 -8.30 19.47
N ASP A 506 9.32 -7.67 19.91
CA ASP A 506 9.60 -7.53 21.33
C ASP A 506 8.59 -6.54 21.91
N GLU A 507 7.58 -7.09 22.56
CA GLU A 507 6.53 -6.35 23.25
C GLU A 507 7.09 -5.40 24.32
N GLU A 508 8.35 -5.53 24.75
CA GLU A 508 8.96 -4.65 25.73
C GLU A 508 9.69 -3.46 25.09
N ASN A 509 10.24 -3.61 23.88
CA ASN A 509 11.13 -2.63 23.26
C ASN A 509 10.50 -1.99 22.02
N MET A 510 9.62 -1.01 22.27
CA MET A 510 9.16 0.05 21.36
C MET A 510 8.80 -0.38 19.93
N PHE A 511 7.54 -0.71 19.62
CA PHE A 511 6.90 -0.36 18.33
C PHE A 511 5.35 -0.43 18.28
N PRO A 512 4.54 -0.27 19.35
CA PRO A 512 3.07 -0.23 19.22
C PRO A 512 2.53 1.11 18.66
N ARG A 513 3.36 1.92 17.97
CA ARG A 513 2.98 3.26 17.50
C ARG A 513 2.27 3.29 16.15
N SER A 514 2.24 2.19 15.40
CA SER A 514 1.69 2.16 14.04
C SER A 514 0.62 1.09 13.87
N LYS A 515 -0.44 1.38 13.11
CA LYS A 515 -1.32 0.42 12.44
C LYS A 515 -0.65 0.09 11.11
N ILE A 516 0.03 -1.04 11.02
CA ILE A 516 0.46 -1.55 9.70
C ILE A 516 -0.79 -2.14 9.05
N ASN A 517 -1.07 -1.87 7.78
CA ASN A 517 -2.24 -2.44 7.10
C ASN A 517 -1.83 -3.74 6.39
N ASN A 518 -2.40 -4.88 6.79
CA ASN A 518 -2.17 -6.19 6.17
C ASN A 518 -3.10 -6.46 4.98
N GLY A 519 -3.85 -5.45 4.53
CA GLY A 519 -4.82 -5.63 3.47
C GLY A 519 -4.21 -6.05 2.15
N LEU A 520 -3.02 -5.56 1.83
CA LEU A 520 -2.28 -6.02 0.65
C LEU A 520 -1.92 -7.51 0.79
N ASP A 521 -1.43 -7.94 1.96
CA ASP A 521 -1.09 -9.35 2.17
C ASP A 521 -2.30 -10.28 1.98
N TYR A 522 -3.46 -9.91 2.54
CA TYR A 522 -4.71 -10.67 2.39
C TYR A 522 -5.20 -10.67 0.95
N MET A 523 -5.30 -9.49 0.33
CA MET A 523 -5.78 -9.35 -1.04
C MET A 523 -4.90 -10.12 -2.03
N SER A 524 -3.57 -10.04 -1.91
CA SER A 524 -2.63 -10.81 -2.74
C SER A 524 -2.84 -12.30 -2.56
N LEU A 525 -2.91 -12.79 -1.31
CA LEU A 525 -3.07 -14.21 -1.06
C LEU A 525 -4.41 -14.74 -1.56
N PHE A 526 -5.50 -14.03 -1.30
CA PHE A 526 -6.84 -14.43 -1.74
C PHE A 526 -6.97 -14.44 -3.26
N ASN A 527 -6.40 -13.44 -3.94
CA ASN A 527 -6.40 -13.36 -5.40
C ASN A 527 -5.68 -14.56 -6.03
N LEU A 528 -4.48 -14.88 -5.54
CA LEU A 528 -3.71 -16.05 -5.99
C LEU A 528 -4.43 -17.36 -5.69
N TYR A 529 -4.97 -17.50 -4.47
CA TYR A 529 -5.77 -18.65 -4.08
C TYR A 529 -6.96 -18.84 -5.02
N SER A 530 -7.66 -17.76 -5.37
CA SER A 530 -8.80 -17.80 -6.31
C SER A 530 -8.36 -18.24 -7.70
N ILE A 531 -7.29 -17.67 -8.25
CA ILE A 531 -6.78 -18.06 -9.59
C ILE A 531 -6.43 -19.55 -9.66
N ILE A 532 -5.83 -20.09 -8.60
CA ILE A 532 -5.30 -21.46 -8.57
C ILE A 532 -6.39 -22.50 -8.25
N TYR A 533 -7.35 -22.18 -7.38
CA TYR A 533 -8.29 -23.16 -6.84
C TYR A 533 -9.76 -22.92 -7.20
N HIS A 534 -10.10 -21.77 -7.80
CA HIS A 534 -11.47 -21.40 -8.17
C HIS A 534 -11.49 -20.88 -9.61
N SER A 535 -11.62 -21.81 -10.56
CA SER A 535 -11.49 -21.55 -12.00
C SER A 535 -12.51 -20.55 -12.55
N GLU A 536 -13.63 -20.34 -11.87
CA GLU A 536 -14.71 -19.45 -12.32
C GLU A 536 -14.39 -17.96 -12.11
N GLY A 537 -13.49 -17.60 -11.18
CA GLY A 537 -13.18 -16.19 -10.89
C GLY A 537 -14.09 -15.56 -9.83
N PHE A 538 -14.39 -14.26 -9.93
CA PHE A 538 -15.11 -13.47 -8.91
C PHE A 538 -16.63 -13.35 -9.14
N PRO A 539 -17.46 -14.11 -8.40
CA PRO A 539 -18.92 -14.08 -8.48
C PRO A 539 -19.55 -12.90 -7.72
N LEU A 540 -19.47 -11.69 -8.28
CA LEU A 540 -20.04 -10.50 -7.62
C LEU A 540 -21.57 -10.52 -7.51
N GLU A 541 -22.26 -11.16 -8.45
CA GLU A 541 -23.72 -11.29 -8.43
C GLU A 541 -24.20 -12.15 -7.26
N ASP A 542 -23.44 -13.18 -6.90
CA ASP A 542 -23.72 -14.05 -5.74
C ASP A 542 -23.55 -13.31 -4.40
N LEU A 543 -22.73 -12.26 -4.35
CA LEU A 543 -22.61 -11.43 -3.14
C LEU A 543 -23.83 -10.54 -2.92
N ARG A 544 -24.47 -10.07 -4.00
CA ARG A 544 -25.70 -9.28 -3.93
C ARG A 544 -26.86 -10.14 -3.46
N SER A 545 -26.97 -11.38 -3.94
CA SER A 545 -27.99 -12.33 -3.48
C SER A 545 -27.79 -12.72 -2.02
N ILE A 546 -26.54 -12.85 -1.53
CA ILE A 546 -26.27 -13.04 -0.09
C ILE A 546 -26.68 -11.81 0.73
N LYS A 547 -26.33 -10.59 0.30
CA LYS A 547 -26.79 -9.34 0.96
C LYS A 547 -28.32 -9.23 0.98
N MET A 548 -29.00 -9.67 -0.08
CA MET A 548 -30.46 -9.73 -0.12
C MET A 548 -31.02 -10.82 0.79
N LEU A 549 -30.42 -12.01 0.84
CA LEU A 549 -30.82 -13.08 1.74
C LEU A 549 -30.63 -12.70 3.22
N THR A 550 -29.54 -12.02 3.59
CA THR A 550 -29.41 -11.49 4.96
C THR A 550 -30.40 -10.38 5.24
N LYS A 551 -30.72 -9.52 4.27
CA LYS A 551 -31.77 -8.50 4.40
C LYS A 551 -33.15 -9.12 4.59
N ASP A 552 -33.52 -10.11 3.80
CA ASP A 552 -34.83 -10.77 3.87
C ASP A 552 -34.98 -11.57 5.16
N LYS A 553 -33.91 -12.27 5.59
CA LYS A 553 -33.86 -13.00 6.86
C LYS A 553 -33.87 -12.06 8.07
N PHE A 554 -33.27 -10.88 7.95
CA PHE A 554 -33.37 -9.81 8.96
C PHE A 554 -34.78 -9.21 9.00
N MET A 555 -35.45 -9.06 7.87
CA MET A 555 -36.85 -8.62 7.79
C MET A 555 -37.80 -9.67 8.40
N GLU A 556 -37.61 -10.97 8.12
CA GLU A 556 -38.37 -12.06 8.75
C GLU A 556 -38.20 -12.09 10.29
N LEU A 557 -36.95 -12.00 10.77
CA LEU A 557 -36.65 -11.96 12.20
C LEU A 557 -37.12 -10.66 12.86
N GLY A 558 -37.08 -9.56 12.12
CA GLY A 558 -37.59 -8.25 12.53
C GLY A 558 -39.10 -8.28 12.69
N ASP A 559 -39.83 -8.85 11.73
CA ASP A 559 -41.29 -8.98 11.77
C ASP A 559 -41.76 -9.93 12.87
N GLU A 560 -41.12 -11.09 13.08
CA GLU A 560 -41.46 -11.97 14.20
C GLU A 560 -41.15 -11.35 15.58
N ALA A 561 -40.09 -10.54 15.69
CA ALA A 561 -39.71 -9.86 16.92
C ALA A 561 -40.55 -8.61 17.20
N LEU A 562 -41.00 -7.88 16.16
CA LEU A 562 -41.90 -6.72 16.28
C LEU A 562 -43.34 -7.15 16.57
N LEU A 563 -43.84 -8.22 15.95
CA LEU A 563 -45.19 -8.75 16.19
C LEU A 563 -45.39 -9.30 17.61
N LYS A 564 -44.32 -9.72 18.30
CA LYS A 564 -44.39 -10.16 19.70
C LYS A 564 -44.31 -9.04 20.74
N LYS A 565 -44.11 -7.77 20.35
CA LYS A 565 -43.80 -6.68 21.32
C LYS A 565 -44.61 -5.39 21.19
N THR A 566 -45.55 -5.28 20.27
CA THR A 566 -46.37 -4.08 20.12
C THR A 566 -47.63 -4.12 20.99
N ASN A 567 -47.48 -3.75 22.26
CA ASN A 567 -48.62 -3.29 23.07
C ASN A 567 -48.35 -1.98 23.85
N LYS A 568 -47.30 -1.23 23.51
CA LYS A 568 -47.06 0.14 24.03
C LYS A 568 -46.35 1.01 22.99
N THR A 569 -47.14 1.66 22.14
CA THR A 569 -46.73 2.68 21.17
C THR A 569 -46.94 4.06 21.79
N ASP A 570 -45.91 4.92 21.87
CA ASP A 570 -46.09 6.38 21.74
C ASP A 570 -44.82 7.27 21.63
N GLN A 571 -43.58 6.76 21.67
CA GLN A 571 -42.39 7.64 21.70
C GLN A 571 -41.55 7.78 20.42
N TYR A 572 -41.96 7.22 19.27
CA TYR A 572 -41.15 7.30 18.02
C TYR A 572 -41.90 7.86 16.81
N LYS A 573 -42.92 8.72 17.02
CA LYS A 573 -43.86 9.07 15.95
C LYS A 573 -43.37 10.06 14.88
N ASN A 574 -42.32 10.87 15.07
CA ASN A 574 -41.94 11.87 14.06
C ASN A 574 -40.40 12.00 13.90
N VAL A 575 -39.88 11.70 12.70
CA VAL A 575 -38.51 12.03 12.27
C VAL A 575 -38.61 12.89 11.00
N THR A 576 -37.88 14.01 10.98
CA THR A 576 -37.93 15.00 9.88
C THR A 576 -36.88 14.65 8.82
N TRP A 577 -37.24 14.72 7.53
CA TRP A 577 -36.37 14.34 6.41
C TRP A 577 -36.24 15.45 5.35
N LEU A 578 -35.11 15.46 4.62
CA LEU A 578 -34.77 16.39 3.54
C LEU A 578 -34.25 15.59 2.32
N SER A 579 -35.02 15.51 1.22
CA SER A 579 -34.45 15.13 -0.09
C SER A 579 -33.95 16.33 -0.87
N SER A 580 -33.12 16.01 -1.87
CA SER A 580 -32.83 16.79 -3.08
C SER A 580 -34.06 17.27 -3.89
N SER A 581 -35.28 16.83 -3.57
CA SER A 581 -36.54 17.24 -4.23
C SER A 581 -37.51 18.03 -3.33
N GLY A 582 -37.08 18.38 -2.10
CA GLY A 582 -37.85 19.19 -1.15
C GLY A 582 -38.24 18.43 0.13
N ALA A 583 -38.24 19.14 1.26
CA ALA A 583 -38.47 18.56 2.58
C ALA A 583 -39.92 18.06 2.75
N LYS A 584 -40.09 16.76 3.01
CA LYS A 584 -41.34 16.19 3.55
C LYS A 584 -41.02 15.28 4.73
N ILE A 585 -41.85 15.39 5.76
CA ILE A 585 -41.78 14.59 6.98
C ILE A 585 -42.63 13.34 6.76
N TYR A 586 -42.02 12.17 6.89
CA TYR A 586 -42.73 10.88 6.85
C TYR A 586 -42.71 10.24 8.24
N LYS A 587 -43.82 9.61 8.63
CA LYS A 587 -43.82 8.73 9.80
C LYS A 587 -43.12 7.40 9.45
N LEU A 588 -42.58 6.71 10.45
CA LEU A 588 -41.85 5.44 10.27
C LEU A 588 -42.66 4.42 9.45
N ASP A 589 -43.94 4.27 9.77
CA ASP A 589 -44.82 3.32 9.07
C ASP A 589 -45.11 3.77 7.63
N GLU A 590 -45.17 5.08 7.37
CA GLU A 590 -45.39 5.63 6.02
C GLU A 590 -44.13 5.50 5.15
N ALA A 591 -42.94 5.62 5.75
CA ALA A 591 -41.66 5.46 5.04
C ALA A 591 -41.39 4.00 4.68
N LEU A 592 -41.69 3.05 5.59
CA LEU A 592 -41.48 1.61 5.34
C LEU A 592 -42.45 1.02 4.32
N HIS A 593 -43.63 1.64 4.16
CA HIS A 593 -44.65 1.22 3.20
C HIS A 593 -44.75 2.17 1.99
N HIS A 594 -43.75 3.03 1.79
CA HIS A 594 -43.76 3.98 0.69
C HIS A 594 -43.67 3.22 -0.65
N SER A 595 -44.50 3.61 -1.61
CA SER A 595 -44.56 2.94 -2.93
C SER A 595 -43.27 3.09 -3.74
N ASP A 596 -42.49 4.13 -3.44
CA ASP A 596 -41.16 4.34 -4.00
C ASP A 596 -40.10 3.60 -3.16
N LYS A 597 -39.58 2.51 -3.73
CA LYS A 597 -38.60 1.62 -3.08
C LYS A 597 -37.23 2.27 -2.85
N SER A 598 -36.92 3.38 -3.52
CA SER A 598 -35.67 4.13 -3.29
C SER A 598 -35.66 4.80 -1.92
N ILE A 599 -36.79 5.38 -1.49
CA ILE A 599 -36.98 6.01 -0.18
C ILE A 599 -36.83 4.99 0.95
N VAL A 600 -37.37 3.78 0.76
CA VAL A 600 -37.24 2.68 1.73
C VAL A 600 -35.79 2.20 1.84
N SER A 601 -35.08 2.14 0.71
CA SER A 601 -33.67 1.74 0.66
C SER A 601 -32.76 2.75 1.35
N ASP A 602 -32.92 4.04 1.05
CA ASP A 602 -32.08 5.11 1.62
C ASP A 602 -32.32 5.29 3.12
N PHE A 603 -33.57 5.11 3.58
CA PHE A 603 -33.91 5.11 5.00
C PHE A 603 -33.22 3.98 5.78
N LEU A 604 -33.15 2.78 5.20
CA LEU A 604 -32.49 1.63 5.83
C LEU A 604 -30.97 1.75 5.81
N ILE A 605 -30.39 2.33 4.76
CA ILE A 605 -28.95 2.59 4.64
C ILE A 605 -28.51 3.61 5.71
N GLN A 606 -29.23 4.73 5.88
CA GLN A 606 -28.91 5.72 6.92
C GLN A 606 -29.06 5.16 8.34
N LYS A 607 -30.03 4.25 8.58
CA LYS A 607 -30.17 3.62 9.90
C LYS A 607 -29.03 2.63 10.16
N PHE A 608 -28.48 1.99 9.13
CA PHE A 608 -27.27 1.17 9.22
C PHE A 608 -26.04 2.01 9.58
N GLU A 609 -25.95 3.24 9.04
CA GLU A 609 -24.91 4.21 9.40
C GLU A 609 -25.07 4.76 10.84
N MET A 610 -26.31 4.94 11.34
CA MET A 610 -26.57 5.36 12.72
C MET A 610 -26.22 4.31 13.79
N VAL A 611 -26.05 3.03 13.43
CA VAL A 611 -25.72 1.95 14.38
C VAL A 611 -24.24 1.96 14.80
N ASN A 612 -23.39 2.79 14.19
CA ASN A 612 -21.98 2.95 14.55
C ASN A 612 -21.71 3.84 15.80
N MET A 613 -22.65 3.95 16.75
CA MET A 613 -22.36 4.58 18.06
C MET A 613 -21.63 3.61 19.01
N VAL A 614 -20.34 3.39 18.75
CA VAL A 614 -19.43 2.54 19.53
C VAL A 614 -19.16 3.12 20.93
N ASP A 615 -19.29 4.43 21.12
CA ASP A 615 -18.82 5.12 22.34
C ASP A 615 -19.70 4.96 23.58
N LYS A 616 -20.99 4.67 23.44
CA LYS A 616 -21.88 4.48 24.61
C LYS A 616 -21.82 3.07 25.19
N PHE A 617 -21.21 2.12 24.49
CA PHE A 617 -21.22 0.70 24.87
C PHE A 617 -20.12 0.34 25.89
N GLN A 618 -18.98 1.04 25.85
CA GLN A 618 -17.85 0.76 26.75
C GLN A 618 -18.16 1.07 28.23
N THR A 619 -19.06 2.02 28.51
CA THR A 619 -19.48 2.36 29.89
C THR A 619 -20.38 1.28 30.50
N VAL A 620 -21.14 0.55 29.68
CA VAL A 620 -22.04 -0.53 30.13
C VAL A 620 -21.26 -1.83 30.33
N TYR A 621 -20.28 -2.11 29.44
CA TYR A 621 -19.48 -3.33 29.49
C TYR A 621 -18.64 -3.45 30.77
N LYS A 622 -18.07 -2.34 31.28
CA LYS A 622 -17.32 -2.31 32.56
C LYS A 622 -18.17 -2.65 33.80
N LYS A 623 -19.50 -2.57 33.73
CA LYS A 623 -20.39 -2.93 34.85
C LYS A 623 -20.79 -4.41 34.86
N LEU A 624 -20.73 -5.11 33.73
CA LEU A 624 -21.20 -6.49 33.59
C LEU A 624 -20.11 -7.55 33.86
N ASP A 625 -18.83 -7.18 33.74
CA ASP A 625 -17.67 -8.06 33.92
C ASP A 625 -17.50 -8.59 35.37
N SER A 626 -18.20 -8.02 36.35
CA SER A 626 -18.08 -8.43 37.76
C SER A 626 -19.01 -9.58 38.18
N LYS A 627 -19.88 -10.12 37.29
CA LYS A 627 -21.00 -10.97 37.73
C LYS A 627 -21.21 -12.35 37.10
N ASN A 628 -20.52 -12.79 36.05
CA ASN A 628 -20.68 -14.17 35.56
C ASN A 628 -19.54 -14.70 34.66
N PRO A 629 -18.57 -15.45 35.20
CA PRO A 629 -17.44 -15.97 34.43
C PRO A 629 -17.70 -17.31 33.70
N GLN A 630 -18.91 -17.90 33.75
CA GLN A 630 -19.17 -19.25 33.22
C GLN A 630 -19.85 -19.34 31.85
N LEU A 631 -20.15 -18.21 31.18
CA LEU A 631 -20.91 -18.21 29.91
C LEU A 631 -20.08 -18.33 28.63
N PHE A 632 -18.75 -18.43 28.71
CA PHE A 632 -17.88 -18.61 27.55
C PHE A 632 -16.95 -19.80 27.73
N ASN A 633 -17.54 -20.99 27.70
CA ASN A 633 -16.81 -22.23 27.46
C ASN A 633 -17.20 -22.77 26.08
N VAL A 634 -16.99 -21.95 25.05
CA VAL A 634 -17.08 -22.40 23.65
C VAL A 634 -15.74 -23.04 23.31
N LYS A 635 -15.73 -24.38 23.28
CA LYS A 635 -14.60 -25.16 22.73
C LYS A 635 -14.19 -24.55 21.39
N ALA A 636 -12.89 -24.38 21.19
CA ALA A 636 -12.22 -23.79 20.04
C ALA A 636 -12.63 -24.43 18.69
N GLY A 637 -13.81 -24.09 18.19
CA GLY A 637 -14.33 -24.43 16.88
C GLY A 637 -14.71 -23.16 16.15
N LYS A 638 -13.93 -22.83 15.12
CA LYS A 638 -14.20 -21.81 14.09
C LYS A 638 -14.48 -20.38 14.60
N PHE A 639 -13.38 -19.65 14.81
CA PHE A 639 -13.34 -18.19 15.01
C PHE A 639 -14.08 -17.40 13.90
N SER A 640 -14.35 -18.00 12.74
CA SER A 640 -15.10 -17.41 11.62
C SER A 640 -16.61 -17.33 11.85
N ASP A 641 -17.20 -18.26 12.63
CA ASP A 641 -18.60 -18.14 13.06
C ASP A 641 -18.77 -16.94 13.99
N PHE A 642 -17.70 -16.51 14.67
CA PHE A 642 -17.72 -15.31 15.49
C PHE A 642 -17.86 -14.03 14.67
N CYS A 643 -17.32 -13.87 13.45
CA CYS A 643 -17.50 -12.61 12.70
C CYS A 643 -18.93 -12.43 12.19
N LEU A 644 -19.55 -13.50 11.67
CA LEU A 644 -20.96 -13.47 11.25
C LEU A 644 -21.89 -13.36 12.48
N ASN A 645 -21.57 -14.07 13.57
CA ASN A 645 -22.34 -14.01 14.80
C ASN A 645 -22.08 -12.76 15.64
N TYR A 646 -20.96 -12.04 15.50
CA TYR A 646 -20.68 -10.79 16.24
C TYR A 646 -21.52 -9.65 15.68
N GLU A 647 -21.68 -9.56 14.36
CA GLU A 647 -22.67 -8.67 13.74
C GLU A 647 -24.11 -9.07 14.12
N LEU A 648 -24.45 -10.37 14.12
CA LEU A 648 -25.76 -10.84 14.58
C LEU A 648 -25.98 -10.68 16.10
N PHE A 649 -24.93 -10.74 16.92
CA PHE A 649 -24.97 -10.59 18.38
C PHE A 649 -25.12 -9.13 18.79
N LEU A 650 -24.49 -8.20 18.05
CA LEU A 650 -24.73 -6.75 18.18
C LEU A 650 -26.19 -6.39 17.83
N ILE A 651 -26.81 -7.15 16.92
CA ILE A 651 -28.23 -7.03 16.56
C ILE A 651 -29.16 -7.68 17.61
N GLN A 652 -28.83 -8.86 18.15
CA GLN A 652 -29.70 -9.59 19.07
C GLN A 652 -29.70 -9.06 20.52
N ASN A 653 -28.62 -8.44 20.99
CA ASN A 653 -28.48 -8.05 22.40
C ASN A 653 -28.79 -6.59 22.76
N THR A 654 -29.40 -5.82 21.86
CA THR A 654 -30.06 -4.54 22.23
C THR A 654 -31.41 -4.73 22.93
N SER A 655 -31.78 -5.97 23.29
CA SER A 655 -33.06 -6.27 23.93
C SER A 655 -32.98 -7.18 25.16
N SER A 656 -32.07 -6.94 26.11
CA SER A 656 -32.28 -7.45 27.48
C SER A 656 -31.69 -6.57 28.60
N LYS A 657 -32.61 -5.93 29.34
CA LYS A 657 -32.61 -5.50 30.77
C LYS A 657 -31.37 -4.71 31.28
N LYS A 658 -31.49 -3.56 31.93
CA LYS A 658 -32.49 -3.09 32.90
C LYS A 658 -32.34 -1.58 33.08
#